data_AF-A0AAW3WN55-F1
#
_entry.id   AF-A0AAW3WN55-F1
#
_cell.length_a   1.000
_cell.length_b   1.000
_cell.length_c   1.000
_cell.angle_alpha   90.00
_cell.angle_beta   90.00
_cell.angle_gamma   90.00
#
_symmetry.space_group_name_H-M   'P 1'
#
loop_
_entity.id
_entity.type
_entity.pdbx_description
1 polymer ?
#
loop_
_entity_poly.entity_id
_entity_poly.type
_entity_poly.pdbx_seq_one_letter_code
_entity_poly.pdbx_strand_id
1 'polypeptide(L)'
;MFSLFNKKKIGRQAPAELDDDQDTAVLAREPQTRPGKLTVAEEKALYPNNPTFVDYLPWAEYLPRSQCVLLDDGVSVGAVFEIVPVGTEGRTPERLEEIRDVVEDALQDSFDERDSHPWVIQFYCQDETDVTEYLDHLRGYVKPWAQGSEFTEAYLTEMERHMRGIAVPKGLFIDKAITGAPWRGQQRRTRMVIYRYVNPAVREPHAPEEALNQVCERLSSALAGAGVVAVRQNGEQIHAWLLRWFNPNPDWIDKETLYRTAAHQDNEAGVLPVENDFSETVLFSPPRSDVERGVWWFDEVPHKVVNIDRLRRAPSVGHLTGETRKGENINALMDLMPEGTVVSLTLVVQPQDVLEERFNHLAKNAIGENTESERVREDSETAKRYLGEKHKLYRASMAFYLKAPTVKLLNARQRDLTAVLLNAGIQPVKPEYDVAPLNGYLRALPMCFNPMHDKRHWYTRLTFVQHMANLLPVFGRDTGTGHPGFTFFNRGGAPLTFDPLNSQDRSKNAHLVLFGPTGSGKSATLNSLFAQLVAIHRPRLFIAEAGNSFGLYADYCEELDLTVNKVSIKPGCGISLAPFADAHRLIETPAAMVSEEELSERIESEESDEEDDDDDEERDILGELEIVARLMITGGEAKEEAKLERADRGMMREAILVAAKAAYDAGRQMITGDLQAALYRFASDETRPEVRRTRAQNMGESLGVFMQGFLGELFNRPGENWPEADVTLIDLGTLAREGYEAALAVAYTSLVNTINNIAERDQFLDREIVFATDEAHMITTNPLLAPFVVKIVKMWRKLGAWLWLATQNLEDFPNTSKKMLNMIEWWLCLVMPPEEVEEIARFKKLTAEQKAMLLSATKTPRCYTEGVVLASRIEALFRAVPPSLYLALGMTEKEEKAARRAIMQEHGVTELAAAKQIARQLDVARGIAKVAA
;
A
#
# COMPACT_ATOMS: atom_id res chain seq x y z
N MET A 1 59.01 13.50 -42.40
CA MET A 1 59.45 14.51 -43.40
C MET A 1 58.51 14.45 -44.60
N PHE A 2 57.98 15.62 -44.99
CA PHE A 2 57.43 16.06 -46.29
C PHE A 2 56.49 15.17 -47.15
N SER A 3 55.21 15.55 -47.11
CA SER A 3 54.28 15.97 -48.20
C SER A 3 54.49 15.52 -49.66
N LEU A 4 53.40 15.05 -50.27
CA LEU A 4 53.03 15.32 -51.67
C LEU A 4 51.52 15.64 -51.79
N PHE A 5 51.22 16.77 -52.46
CA PHE A 5 49.91 17.42 -52.63
C PHE A 5 49.04 16.82 -53.76
N ASN A 6 47.75 16.59 -53.46
CA ASN A 6 46.51 17.23 -53.99
C ASN A 6 46.08 17.26 -55.50
N LYS A 7 44.74 17.10 -55.67
CA LYS A 7 43.75 17.53 -56.71
C LYS A 7 43.48 16.68 -57.97
N LYS A 8 42.22 16.17 -58.10
CA LYS A 8 41.15 16.72 -59.01
C LYS A 8 39.80 15.96 -58.98
N LYS A 9 38.74 16.75 -58.71
CA LYS A 9 37.35 16.80 -59.26
C LYS A 9 36.51 15.51 -59.42
N ILE A 10 35.42 15.42 -58.66
CA ILE A 10 34.13 14.82 -59.09
C ILE A 10 33.12 15.96 -59.22
N GLY A 11 32.47 16.05 -60.38
CA GLY A 11 31.54 17.13 -60.75
C GLY A 11 30.14 16.95 -60.18
N ARG A 12 29.45 18.07 -60.01
CA ARG A 12 28.00 18.16 -59.75
C ARG A 12 27.22 17.45 -60.88
N GLN A 13 26.32 16.53 -60.52
CA GLN A 13 25.14 16.22 -61.32
C GLN A 13 23.91 16.74 -60.59
N ALA A 14 23.03 17.40 -61.36
CA ALA A 14 21.76 17.96 -60.92
C ALA A 14 20.73 16.84 -60.65
N PRO A 15 19.70 17.09 -59.81
CA PRO A 15 18.69 16.09 -59.50
C PRO A 15 17.78 15.84 -60.71
N ALA A 16 17.56 14.58 -61.05
CA ALA A 16 16.51 14.18 -61.98
C ALA A 16 15.19 14.05 -61.22
N GLU A 17 14.14 14.65 -61.78
CA GLU A 17 12.76 14.61 -61.31
C GLU A 17 12.24 13.16 -61.30
N LEU A 18 11.49 12.83 -60.25
CA LEU A 18 10.69 11.60 -60.15
C LEU A 18 9.36 11.84 -60.88
N ASP A 19 8.99 10.93 -61.77
CA ASP A 19 7.64 10.82 -62.30
C ASP A 19 7.03 9.48 -61.86
N ASP A 20 5.83 9.56 -61.31
CA ASP A 20 4.97 8.46 -60.86
C ASP A 20 4.16 7.96 -62.07
N ASP A 21 4.40 6.73 -62.54
CA ASP A 21 3.32 5.76 -62.86
C ASP A 21 3.86 4.45 -63.49
N GLN A 22 3.42 3.35 -62.88
CA GLN A 22 3.12 2.04 -63.48
C GLN A 22 4.21 1.12 -64.09
N ASP A 23 4.31 -0.03 -63.41
CA ASP A 23 4.20 -1.41 -63.91
C ASP A 23 5.45 -2.21 -64.34
N THR A 24 5.39 -3.46 -63.87
CA THR A 24 6.27 -4.61 -63.99
C THR A 24 7.23 -4.67 -65.19
N ALA A 25 8.54 -4.72 -64.91
CA ALA A 25 9.50 -5.40 -65.76
C ALA A 25 10.63 -5.98 -64.90
N VAL A 26 10.75 -7.31 -64.88
CA VAL A 26 11.93 -8.02 -64.41
C VAL A 26 13.14 -7.44 -65.13
N LEU A 27 13.99 -6.71 -64.41
CA LEU A 27 15.25 -6.18 -64.93
C LEU A 27 16.03 -7.34 -65.54
N ALA A 28 16.30 -7.26 -66.85
CA ALA A 28 17.15 -8.21 -67.56
C ALA A 28 18.50 -8.28 -66.83
N ARG A 29 18.76 -9.41 -66.14
CA ARG A 29 20.02 -9.59 -65.42
C ARG A 29 21.12 -9.83 -66.43
N GLU A 30 22.04 -8.85 -66.54
CA GLU A 30 23.30 -9.07 -67.23
C GLU A 30 24.05 -10.26 -66.60
N PRO A 31 24.70 -11.11 -67.40
CA PRO A 31 25.48 -12.22 -66.87
C PRO A 31 26.64 -11.67 -66.03
N GLN A 32 26.59 -11.90 -64.71
CA GLN A 32 27.68 -11.54 -63.81
C GLN A 32 28.92 -12.40 -64.13
N THR A 33 29.91 -11.79 -64.76
CA THR A 33 31.26 -12.36 -64.85
C THR A 33 31.96 -12.18 -63.50
N ARG A 34 32.51 -13.27 -62.92
CA ARG A 34 33.31 -13.22 -61.68
C ARG A 34 34.47 -12.23 -61.84
N PRO A 35 34.49 -11.07 -61.15
CA PRO A 35 35.52 -10.07 -61.33
C PRO A 35 36.72 -10.46 -60.46
N GLY A 36 37.50 -11.44 -60.91
CA GLY A 36 38.74 -11.85 -60.24
C GLY A 36 38.56 -12.51 -58.87
N LYS A 37 39.67 -12.98 -58.31
CA LYS A 37 39.75 -13.52 -56.94
C LYS A 37 39.91 -12.35 -55.97
N LEU A 38 39.15 -12.34 -54.88
CA LEU A 38 39.39 -11.45 -53.73
C LEU A 38 40.87 -11.54 -53.37
N THR A 39 41.51 -10.38 -53.21
CA THR A 39 42.83 -10.36 -52.57
C THR A 39 42.69 -10.79 -51.11
N VAL A 40 43.75 -11.33 -50.52
CA VAL A 40 43.75 -11.71 -49.09
C VAL A 40 43.37 -10.53 -48.19
N ALA A 41 43.64 -9.29 -48.62
CA ALA A 41 43.25 -8.08 -47.89
C ALA A 41 41.74 -7.81 -47.97
N GLU A 42 41.12 -7.98 -49.14
CA GLU A 42 39.68 -7.83 -49.32
C GLU A 42 38.92 -8.97 -48.66
N GLU A 43 39.43 -10.21 -48.73
CA GLU A 43 38.90 -11.35 -47.99
C GLU A 43 38.94 -11.09 -46.48
N LYS A 44 40.06 -10.59 -45.93
CA LYS A 44 40.14 -10.16 -44.53
C LYS A 44 39.17 -9.03 -44.19
N ALA A 45 38.92 -8.11 -45.12
CA ALA A 45 37.97 -7.01 -44.93
C ALA A 45 36.49 -7.48 -44.94
N LEU A 46 36.19 -8.71 -45.39
CA LEU A 46 34.86 -9.32 -45.29
C LEU A 46 34.55 -9.86 -43.88
N TYR A 47 35.55 -9.98 -43.00
CA TYR A 47 35.38 -10.40 -41.60
C TYR A 47 35.67 -9.22 -40.66
N PRO A 48 34.88 -8.12 -40.68
CA PRO A 48 35.09 -7.03 -39.76
C PRO A 48 34.80 -7.48 -38.31
N ASN A 49 35.78 -7.32 -37.43
CA ASN A 49 35.63 -7.51 -35.97
C ASN A 49 35.04 -6.24 -35.32
N ASN A 50 34.07 -5.59 -35.95
CA ASN A 50 33.47 -4.40 -35.36
C ASN A 50 32.68 -4.81 -34.13
N PRO A 51 32.88 -4.14 -32.98
CA PRO A 51 32.10 -4.43 -31.79
C PRO A 51 30.62 -4.15 -32.04
N THR A 52 29.80 -5.11 -31.64
CA THR A 52 28.35 -5.04 -31.56
C THR A 52 27.92 -4.32 -30.29
N PHE A 53 26.61 -4.08 -30.12
CA PHE A 53 26.10 -3.49 -28.88
C PHE A 53 26.38 -4.39 -27.65
N VAL A 54 26.28 -5.71 -27.82
CA VAL A 54 26.51 -6.71 -26.76
C VAL A 54 27.95 -6.65 -26.24
N ASP A 55 28.92 -6.42 -27.12
CA ASP A 55 30.35 -6.32 -26.74
C ASP A 55 30.66 -5.15 -25.77
N TYR A 56 29.69 -4.27 -25.50
CA TYR A 56 29.80 -3.18 -24.52
C TYR A 56 29.07 -3.47 -23.19
N LEU A 57 28.36 -4.58 -23.09
CA LEU A 57 27.62 -4.99 -21.91
C LEU A 57 28.53 -5.87 -21.04
N PRO A 58 28.67 -5.57 -19.73
CA PRO A 58 29.68 -6.20 -18.91
C PRO A 58 29.15 -7.47 -18.21
N TRP A 59 28.02 -8.05 -18.59
CA TRP A 59 27.38 -9.13 -17.82
C TRP A 59 27.69 -10.49 -18.43
N ALA A 60 28.40 -11.35 -17.72
CA ALA A 60 28.71 -12.71 -18.18
C ALA A 60 27.60 -13.69 -17.77
N GLU A 61 27.34 -13.82 -16.47
CA GLU A 61 26.30 -14.69 -15.92
C GLU A 61 25.85 -14.26 -14.51
N TYR A 62 24.70 -14.76 -14.07
CA TYR A 62 24.29 -14.67 -12.66
C TYR A 62 24.81 -15.89 -11.90
N LEU A 63 25.35 -15.67 -10.69
CA LEU A 63 25.89 -16.70 -9.80
C LEU A 63 24.92 -16.92 -8.63
N PRO A 64 24.06 -17.97 -8.64
CA PRO A 64 23.02 -18.14 -7.62
C PRO A 64 23.56 -18.38 -6.21
N ARG A 65 24.74 -18.99 -6.07
CA ARG A 65 25.35 -19.30 -4.77
C ARG A 65 25.81 -18.07 -4.02
N SER A 66 26.40 -17.11 -4.73
CA SER A 66 26.90 -15.85 -4.18
C SER A 66 25.95 -14.67 -4.43
N GLN A 67 24.85 -14.93 -5.13
CA GLN A 67 23.77 -13.99 -5.47
C GLN A 67 24.26 -12.75 -6.23
N CYS A 68 25.29 -12.86 -7.05
CA CYS A 68 25.91 -11.74 -7.77
C CYS A 68 25.94 -11.98 -9.29
N VAL A 69 26.09 -10.90 -10.06
CA VAL A 69 26.35 -10.94 -11.50
C VAL A 69 27.86 -10.94 -11.70
N LEU A 70 28.38 -11.96 -12.38
CA LEU A 70 29.77 -12.02 -12.85
C LEU A 70 29.94 -11.08 -14.05
N LEU A 71 31.01 -10.30 -14.05
CA LEU A 71 31.33 -9.42 -15.16
C LEU A 71 32.15 -10.12 -16.27
N ASP A 72 32.18 -9.50 -17.44
CA ASP A 72 32.86 -9.98 -18.67
C ASP A 72 34.37 -10.22 -18.54
N ASP A 73 35.03 -9.63 -17.53
CA ASP A 73 36.41 -9.92 -17.17
C ASP A 73 36.61 -11.26 -16.43
N GLY A 74 35.52 -11.95 -16.11
CA GLY A 74 35.49 -13.27 -15.47
C GLY A 74 35.90 -13.27 -13.99
N VAL A 75 36.05 -12.11 -13.35
CA VAL A 75 36.50 -12.00 -11.96
C VAL A 75 35.71 -10.95 -11.16
N SER A 76 35.37 -9.83 -11.78
CA SER A 76 34.63 -8.75 -11.14
C SER A 76 33.17 -9.13 -10.98
N VAL A 77 32.53 -8.58 -9.94
CA VAL A 77 31.15 -8.94 -9.59
C VAL A 77 30.33 -7.71 -9.20
N GLY A 78 29.03 -7.81 -9.43
CA GLY A 78 28.04 -6.80 -9.02
C GLY A 78 26.79 -7.42 -8.38
N ALA A 79 26.10 -6.62 -7.58
CA ALA A 79 24.86 -6.96 -6.90
C ALA A 79 23.76 -5.97 -7.30
N VAL A 80 22.53 -6.45 -7.41
CA VAL A 80 21.34 -5.61 -7.67
C VAL A 80 20.35 -5.78 -6.53
N PHE A 81 19.78 -4.68 -6.08
CA PHE A 81 18.75 -4.61 -5.06
C PHE A 81 17.54 -3.85 -5.59
N GLU A 82 16.34 -4.27 -5.23
CA GLU A 82 15.17 -3.41 -5.23
C GLU A 82 15.13 -2.64 -3.91
N ILE A 83 14.87 -1.33 -4.00
CA ILE A 83 14.81 -0.45 -2.85
C ILE A 83 13.35 -0.09 -2.61
N VAL A 84 12.85 -0.43 -1.43
CA VAL A 84 11.60 0.11 -0.91
C VAL A 84 11.94 1.43 -0.20
N PRO A 85 11.54 2.57 -0.78
CA PRO A 85 11.88 3.86 -0.22
C PRO A 85 11.09 4.12 1.06
N VAL A 86 11.63 5.00 1.91
CA VAL A 86 10.90 5.49 3.08
C VAL A 86 9.86 6.53 2.66
N GLY A 87 8.63 6.40 3.17
CA GLY A 87 7.55 7.34 2.91
C GLY A 87 7.87 8.76 3.36
N THR A 88 7.47 9.75 2.55
CA THR A 88 7.66 11.19 2.84
C THR A 88 6.33 11.94 3.02
N GLU A 89 5.21 11.28 2.71
CA GLU A 89 3.87 11.87 2.75
C GLU A 89 3.50 12.29 4.18
N GLY A 90 3.15 13.56 4.36
CA GLY A 90 2.69 14.09 5.65
C GLY A 90 3.77 14.19 6.74
N ARG A 91 5.05 13.94 6.43
CA ARG A 91 6.16 14.04 7.39
C ARG A 91 6.70 15.45 7.54
N THR A 92 7.28 15.76 8.69
CA THR A 92 7.90 17.06 8.98
C THR A 92 9.28 17.17 8.33
N PRO A 93 9.75 18.40 8.00
CA PRO A 93 11.10 18.61 7.46
C PRO A 93 12.21 18.05 8.35
N GLU A 94 12.08 18.22 9.67
CA GLU A 94 13.08 17.76 10.66
C GLU A 94 13.24 16.23 10.60
N ARG A 95 12.13 15.51 10.50
CA ARG A 95 12.15 14.04 10.38
C ARG A 95 12.83 13.58 9.08
N LEU A 96 12.62 14.32 7.99
CA LEU A 96 13.28 14.02 6.71
C LEU A 96 14.79 14.26 6.79
N GLU A 97 15.22 15.32 7.49
CA GLU A 97 16.65 15.61 7.74
C GLU A 97 17.32 14.51 8.57
N GLU A 98 16.67 14.02 9.63
CA GLU A 98 17.17 12.88 10.42
C GLU A 98 17.38 11.62 9.56
N ILE A 99 16.39 11.27 8.74
CA ILE A 99 16.48 10.11 7.83
C ILE A 99 17.63 10.30 6.84
N ARG A 100 17.79 11.53 6.32
CA ARG A 100 18.88 11.89 5.41
C ARG A 100 20.24 11.72 6.04
N ASP A 101 20.43 12.13 7.29
CA ASP A 101 21.69 11.98 8.01
C ASP A 101 22.05 10.49 8.17
N VAL A 102 21.08 9.63 8.49
CA VAL A 102 21.30 8.18 8.56
C VAL A 102 21.66 7.59 7.19
N VAL A 103 21.03 8.05 6.10
CA VAL A 103 21.38 7.64 4.73
C VAL A 103 22.78 8.13 4.33
N GLU A 104 23.15 9.35 4.71
CA GLU A 104 24.49 9.90 4.50
C GLU A 104 25.53 9.02 5.19
N ASP A 105 25.37 8.76 6.48
CA ASP A 105 26.27 7.90 7.27
C ASP A 105 26.36 6.49 6.70
N ALA A 106 25.22 5.90 6.31
CA ALA A 106 25.16 4.59 5.67
C ALA A 106 26.05 4.52 4.42
N LEU A 107 26.03 5.55 3.55
CA LEU A 107 26.88 5.61 2.37
C LEU A 107 28.35 5.83 2.71
N GLN A 108 28.64 6.66 3.73
CA GLN A 108 30.01 7.02 4.09
C GLN A 108 30.77 5.88 4.78
N ASP A 109 30.08 5.07 5.58
CA ASP A 109 30.70 4.07 6.46
C ASP A 109 30.65 2.65 5.90
N SER A 110 29.86 2.42 4.84
CA SER A 110 29.65 1.08 4.28
C SER A 110 30.68 0.63 3.26
N PHE A 111 31.64 1.48 2.87
CA PHE A 111 32.59 1.19 1.80
C PHE A 111 34.03 1.44 2.21
N ASP A 112 34.91 0.52 1.82
CA ASP A 112 36.34 0.72 1.97
C ASP A 112 36.82 1.71 0.91
N GLU A 113 37.49 2.77 1.36
CA GLU A 113 38.06 3.79 0.49
C GLU A 113 39.34 3.28 -0.17
N ARG A 114 39.38 3.27 -1.51
CA ARG A 114 40.49 2.71 -2.29
C ARG A 114 40.96 3.66 -3.38
N ASP A 115 42.29 3.82 -3.51
CA ASP A 115 42.92 4.68 -4.51
C ASP A 115 42.72 4.21 -5.95
N SER A 116 42.59 2.90 -6.13
CA SER A 116 42.38 2.27 -7.42
C SER A 116 41.23 1.28 -7.32
N HIS A 117 40.51 1.10 -8.43
CA HIS A 117 39.40 0.16 -8.52
C HIS A 117 38.36 0.39 -7.40
N PRO A 118 37.83 1.62 -7.27
CA PRO A 118 36.90 1.97 -6.20
C PRO A 118 35.55 1.26 -6.37
N TRP A 119 34.79 1.20 -5.28
CA TRP A 119 33.39 0.79 -5.30
C TRP A 119 32.54 1.78 -6.09
N VAL A 120 31.63 1.25 -6.90
CA VAL A 120 30.64 2.02 -7.63
C VAL A 120 29.25 1.63 -7.19
N ILE A 121 28.41 2.62 -6.95
CA ILE A 121 27.01 2.47 -6.57
C ILE A 121 26.17 3.19 -7.62
N GLN A 122 25.21 2.52 -8.21
CA GLN A 122 24.28 3.13 -9.15
C GLN A 122 22.85 3.01 -8.64
N PHE A 123 22.05 4.04 -8.84
CA PHE A 123 20.62 4.00 -8.55
C PHE A 123 19.85 4.24 -9.84
N TYR A 124 18.84 3.40 -10.07
CA TYR A 124 17.90 3.50 -11.19
C TYR A 124 16.50 3.72 -10.63
N CYS A 125 15.80 4.76 -11.07
CA CYS A 125 14.43 5.03 -10.64
C CYS A 125 13.54 5.27 -11.85
N GLN A 126 12.43 4.53 -11.93
CA GLN A 126 11.45 4.65 -13.01
C GLN A 126 10.03 4.38 -12.52
N ASP A 127 9.06 5.06 -13.13
CA ASP A 127 7.64 4.77 -12.91
C ASP A 127 7.20 3.73 -13.95
N GLU A 128 6.73 2.58 -13.47
CA GLU A 128 6.26 1.45 -14.27
C GLU A 128 4.74 1.35 -14.20
N THR A 129 4.08 1.07 -15.32
CA THR A 129 2.61 0.88 -15.41
C THR A 129 2.23 -0.60 -15.52
N ASP A 130 3.20 -1.51 -15.42
CA ASP A 130 2.93 -2.93 -15.36
C ASP A 130 2.32 -3.28 -14.00
N VAL A 131 1.13 -3.86 -14.03
CA VAL A 131 0.37 -4.25 -12.83
C VAL A 131 0.41 -5.76 -12.60
N THR A 132 1.11 -6.50 -13.45
CA THR A 132 1.08 -7.97 -13.48
C THR A 132 1.59 -8.57 -12.18
N GLU A 133 2.73 -8.10 -11.66
CA GLU A 133 3.28 -8.59 -10.38
C GLU A 133 2.30 -8.41 -9.22
N TYR A 134 1.67 -7.24 -9.12
CA TYR A 134 0.66 -6.99 -8.08
C TYR A 134 -0.55 -7.92 -8.24
N LEU A 135 -1.04 -8.13 -9.46
CA LEU A 135 -2.20 -9.01 -9.71
C LEU A 135 -1.88 -10.47 -9.41
N ASP A 136 -0.68 -10.95 -9.75
CA ASP A 136 -0.25 -12.30 -9.46
C ASP A 136 -0.06 -12.51 -7.95
N HIS A 137 0.51 -11.53 -7.26
CA HIS A 137 0.60 -11.53 -5.80
C HIS A 137 -0.79 -11.54 -5.14
N LEU A 138 -1.72 -10.70 -5.60
CA LEU A 138 -3.11 -10.68 -5.10
C LEU A 138 -3.80 -12.04 -5.29
N ARG A 139 -3.65 -12.67 -6.47
CA ARG A 139 -4.20 -14.01 -6.73
C ARG A 139 -3.61 -15.07 -5.81
N GLY A 140 -2.29 -15.03 -5.61
CA GLY A 140 -1.57 -15.95 -4.72
C GLY A 140 -1.88 -15.74 -3.24
N TYR A 141 -2.33 -14.54 -2.85
CA TYR A 141 -2.63 -14.17 -1.46
C TYR A 141 -4.01 -14.63 -0.97
N VAL A 142 -4.94 -14.95 -1.88
CA VAL A 142 -6.28 -15.44 -1.53
C VAL A 142 -6.21 -16.72 -0.69
N LYS A 143 -6.98 -16.80 0.41
CA LYS A 143 -7.01 -17.98 1.28
C LYS A 143 -7.47 -19.22 0.52
N PRO A 144 -6.93 -20.42 0.82
CA PRO A 144 -7.25 -21.64 0.08
C PRO A 144 -8.75 -21.96 -0.06
N TRP A 145 -9.57 -21.65 0.94
CA TRP A 145 -11.02 -21.90 0.92
C TRP A 145 -11.85 -20.81 0.21
N ALA A 146 -11.24 -19.66 -0.12
CA ALA A 146 -11.85 -18.60 -0.91
C ALA A 146 -11.53 -18.73 -2.40
N GLN A 147 -10.39 -19.36 -2.74
CA GLN A 147 -9.96 -19.58 -4.12
C GLN A 147 -11.01 -20.33 -4.95
N GLY A 148 -11.25 -19.86 -6.17
CA GLY A 148 -12.21 -20.43 -7.11
C GLY A 148 -13.68 -20.22 -6.76
N SER A 149 -14.01 -19.49 -5.69
CA SER A 149 -15.39 -19.08 -5.42
C SER A 149 -15.86 -18.01 -6.42
N GLU A 150 -17.14 -17.99 -6.78
CA GLU A 150 -17.67 -17.02 -7.76
C GLU A 150 -17.40 -15.57 -7.32
N PHE A 151 -17.56 -15.29 -6.03
CA PHE A 151 -17.28 -13.96 -5.47
C PHE A 151 -15.81 -13.56 -5.63
N THR A 152 -14.87 -14.46 -5.28
CA THR A 152 -13.44 -14.19 -5.42
C THR A 152 -13.04 -14.00 -6.88
N GLU A 153 -13.51 -14.84 -7.80
CA GLU A 153 -13.20 -14.70 -9.23
C GLU A 153 -13.77 -13.40 -9.82
N ALA A 154 -14.99 -13.02 -9.43
CA ALA A 154 -15.60 -11.75 -9.81
C ALA A 154 -14.79 -10.55 -9.28
N TYR A 155 -14.34 -10.62 -8.02
CA TYR A 155 -13.49 -9.58 -7.42
C TYR A 155 -12.14 -9.47 -8.14
N LEU A 156 -11.45 -10.58 -8.39
CA LEU A 156 -10.15 -10.60 -9.07
C LEU A 156 -10.26 -10.05 -10.50
N THR A 157 -11.33 -10.40 -11.22
CA THR A 157 -11.61 -9.89 -12.55
C THR A 157 -11.86 -8.37 -12.55
N GLU A 158 -12.68 -7.88 -11.61
CA GLU A 158 -12.95 -6.45 -11.49
C GLU A 158 -11.70 -5.66 -11.07
N MET A 159 -10.87 -6.21 -10.17
CA MET A 159 -9.59 -5.60 -9.79
C MET A 159 -8.59 -5.59 -10.94
N GLU A 160 -8.46 -6.67 -11.71
CA GLU A 160 -7.61 -6.67 -12.91
C GLU A 160 -8.05 -5.60 -13.91
N ARG A 161 -9.37 -5.53 -14.19
CA ARG A 161 -9.94 -4.51 -15.07
C ARG A 161 -9.68 -3.10 -14.55
N HIS A 162 -9.85 -2.88 -13.24
CA HIS A 162 -9.60 -1.60 -12.60
C HIS A 162 -8.12 -1.20 -12.69
N MET A 163 -7.20 -2.07 -12.25
CA MET A 163 -5.75 -1.83 -12.25
C MET A 163 -5.21 -1.50 -13.65
N ARG A 164 -5.62 -2.27 -14.66
CA ARG A 164 -5.25 -2.00 -16.06
C ARG A 164 -5.90 -0.71 -16.58
N GLY A 165 -7.13 -0.42 -16.15
CA GLY A 165 -7.88 0.77 -16.54
C GLY A 165 -7.31 2.09 -15.99
N ILE A 166 -6.75 2.07 -14.78
CA ILE A 166 -6.15 3.26 -14.16
C ILE A 166 -4.70 3.49 -14.61
N ALA A 167 -4.03 2.50 -15.18
CA ALA A 167 -2.64 2.57 -15.64
C ALA A 167 -2.43 3.25 -17.02
N VAL A 168 -3.42 4.04 -17.46
CA VAL A 168 -3.40 4.70 -18.78
C VAL A 168 -2.47 5.94 -18.79
N PRO A 169 -1.75 6.21 -19.90
CA PRO A 169 -0.75 7.29 -19.94
C PRO A 169 -1.27 8.68 -19.55
N LYS A 170 -2.52 8.99 -19.92
CA LYS A 170 -3.16 10.29 -19.70
C LYS A 170 -3.57 10.55 -18.24
N GLY A 171 -3.51 9.56 -17.36
CA GLY A 171 -4.12 9.68 -16.03
C GLY A 171 -5.61 9.33 -16.01
N LEU A 172 -6.08 8.89 -14.86
CA LEU A 172 -7.51 8.77 -14.54
C LEU A 172 -8.13 10.16 -14.34
N PHE A 173 -7.40 11.07 -13.67
CA PHE A 173 -7.77 12.46 -13.44
C PHE A 173 -6.52 13.33 -13.25
N ILE A 174 -6.68 14.66 -13.28
CA ILE A 174 -5.64 15.61 -12.87
C ILE A 174 -5.94 16.01 -11.42
N ASP A 175 -5.00 15.73 -10.53
CA ASP A 175 -5.09 16.13 -9.13
C ASP A 175 -4.67 17.60 -8.99
N LYS A 176 -5.66 18.48 -9.03
CA LYS A 176 -5.47 19.93 -8.91
C LYS A 176 -5.37 20.41 -7.46
N ALA A 177 -5.71 19.55 -6.49
CA ALA A 177 -5.81 19.93 -5.09
C ALA A 177 -4.46 19.79 -4.37
N ILE A 178 -3.69 18.74 -4.71
CA ILE A 178 -2.42 18.44 -4.06
C ILE A 178 -1.27 18.47 -5.05
N THR A 179 -1.25 17.57 -6.03
CA THR A 179 -0.01 17.33 -6.80
C THR A 179 0.16 18.28 -7.98
N GLY A 180 -0.92 18.81 -8.54
CA GLY A 180 -0.93 19.55 -9.80
C GLY A 180 -0.61 18.69 -11.02
N ALA A 181 -0.63 17.36 -10.88
CA ALA A 181 -0.19 16.41 -11.89
C ALA A 181 -1.29 15.39 -12.27
N PRO A 182 -1.19 14.73 -13.43
CA PRO A 182 -2.03 13.57 -13.75
C PRO A 182 -1.79 12.43 -12.75
N TRP A 183 -2.86 11.86 -12.22
CA TRP A 183 -2.81 10.67 -11.37
C TRP A 183 -3.19 9.43 -12.19
N ARG A 184 -2.39 8.37 -12.12
CA ARG A 184 -2.60 7.06 -12.79
C ARG A 184 -2.07 5.94 -11.91
N GLY A 185 -2.58 4.73 -12.10
CA GLY A 185 -1.99 3.53 -11.53
C GLY A 185 -0.59 3.30 -12.08
N GLN A 186 0.43 3.39 -11.24
CA GLN A 186 1.82 3.16 -11.60
C GLN A 186 2.64 2.88 -10.34
N GLN A 187 3.69 2.07 -10.47
CA GLN A 187 4.60 1.76 -9.38
C GLN A 187 5.94 2.43 -9.64
N ARG A 188 6.43 3.22 -8.68
CA ARG A 188 7.79 3.73 -8.72
C ARG A 188 8.74 2.64 -8.25
N ARG A 189 9.58 2.14 -9.15
CA ARG A 189 10.61 1.16 -8.83
C ARG A 189 11.97 1.80 -8.75
N THR A 190 12.65 1.52 -7.65
CA THR A 190 14.03 1.93 -7.44
C THR A 190 14.92 0.69 -7.36
N ARG A 191 15.99 0.69 -8.14
CA ARG A 191 17.02 -0.37 -8.12
C ARG A 191 18.36 0.23 -7.72
N MET A 192 19.07 -0.42 -6.82
CA MET A 192 20.44 -0.08 -6.43
C MET A 192 21.38 -1.16 -6.93
N VAL A 193 22.45 -0.74 -7.62
CA VAL A 193 23.48 -1.64 -8.18
C VAL A 193 24.80 -1.31 -7.52
N ILE A 194 25.46 -2.31 -6.93
CA ILE A 194 26.76 -2.16 -6.28
C ILE A 194 27.74 -3.06 -6.98
N TYR A 195 28.88 -2.55 -7.42
CA TYR A 195 29.89 -3.35 -8.09
C TYR A 195 31.28 -2.74 -7.93
N ARG A 196 32.28 -3.56 -8.27
CA ARG A 196 33.67 -3.15 -8.30
C ARG A 196 34.43 -3.95 -9.35
N TYR A 197 35.10 -3.26 -10.26
CA TYR A 197 36.09 -3.87 -11.13
C TYR A 197 37.32 -4.27 -10.31
N VAL A 198 37.83 -5.49 -10.45
CA VAL A 198 38.97 -6.01 -9.68
C VAL A 198 40.26 -5.72 -10.43
N ASN A 199 41.32 -5.41 -9.68
CA ASN A 199 42.67 -5.36 -10.24
C ASN A 199 43.31 -6.75 -10.16
N PRO A 200 43.48 -7.49 -11.27
CA PRO A 200 44.08 -8.82 -11.23
C PRO A 200 45.55 -8.80 -10.77
N ALA A 201 46.22 -7.64 -10.81
CA ALA A 201 47.60 -7.51 -10.35
C ALA A 201 47.75 -7.39 -8.82
N VAL A 202 46.65 -7.19 -8.08
CA VAL A 202 46.66 -7.00 -6.63
C VAL A 202 46.01 -8.22 -5.96
N ARG A 203 46.72 -8.82 -5.01
CA ARG A 203 46.17 -9.91 -4.20
C ARG A 203 45.33 -9.33 -3.06
N GLU A 204 44.04 -9.59 -3.08
CA GLU A 204 43.09 -9.20 -2.05
C GLU A 204 42.96 -10.30 -0.98
N PRO A 205 42.59 -9.95 0.26
CA PRO A 205 42.40 -10.93 1.35
C PRO A 205 41.13 -11.78 1.20
N HIS A 206 40.10 -11.26 0.53
CA HIS A 206 38.83 -11.92 0.30
C HIS A 206 38.58 -12.12 -1.20
N ALA A 207 37.79 -13.12 -1.55
CA ALA A 207 37.31 -13.27 -2.92
C ALA A 207 36.42 -12.06 -3.30
N PRO A 208 36.33 -11.66 -4.59
CA PRO A 208 35.48 -10.57 -5.03
C PRO A 208 34.01 -10.72 -4.59
N GLU A 209 33.47 -11.94 -4.66
CA GLU A 209 32.11 -12.30 -4.22
C GLU A 209 31.91 -12.04 -2.71
N GLU A 210 32.84 -12.48 -1.88
CA GLU A 210 32.80 -12.29 -0.42
C GLU A 210 32.89 -10.80 -0.06
N ALA A 211 33.81 -10.07 -0.69
CA ALA A 211 34.00 -8.64 -0.45
C ALA A 211 32.75 -7.82 -0.84
N LEU A 212 32.12 -8.17 -1.97
CA LEU A 212 30.86 -7.56 -2.40
C LEU A 212 29.74 -7.83 -1.38
N ASN A 213 29.59 -9.07 -0.94
CA ASN A 213 28.51 -9.43 -0.01
C ASN A 213 28.69 -8.77 1.37
N GLN A 214 29.92 -8.68 1.90
CA GLN A 214 30.19 -7.94 3.15
C GLN A 214 29.78 -6.46 3.06
N VAL A 215 30.14 -5.79 1.96
CA VAL A 215 29.76 -4.39 1.72
C VAL A 215 28.25 -4.24 1.57
N CYS A 216 27.62 -5.15 0.84
CA CYS A 216 26.18 -5.17 0.63
C CYS A 216 25.39 -5.36 1.94
N GLU A 217 25.79 -6.29 2.79
CA GLU A 217 25.16 -6.55 4.10
C GLU A 217 25.30 -5.33 5.01
N ARG A 218 26.49 -4.74 5.09
CA ARG A 218 26.76 -3.53 5.86
C ARG A 218 25.88 -2.37 5.41
N LEU A 219 25.82 -2.09 4.10
CA LEU A 219 24.99 -1.01 3.57
C LEU A 219 23.50 -1.27 3.77
N SER A 220 23.03 -2.49 3.50
CA SER A 220 21.61 -2.83 3.64
C SER A 220 21.16 -2.71 5.09
N SER A 221 21.99 -3.16 6.04
CA SER A 221 21.72 -3.01 7.48
C SER A 221 21.74 -1.54 7.92
N ALA A 222 22.64 -0.72 7.38
CA ALA A 222 22.70 0.71 7.70
C ALA A 222 21.49 1.47 7.14
N LEU A 223 21.09 1.20 5.90
CA LEU A 223 19.89 1.77 5.27
C LEU A 223 18.60 1.37 6.00
N ALA A 224 18.52 0.13 6.52
CA ALA A 224 17.38 -0.31 7.32
C ALA A 224 17.17 0.56 8.58
N GLY A 225 18.24 1.12 9.15
CA GLY A 225 18.16 2.10 10.25
C GLY A 225 17.43 3.40 9.88
N ALA A 226 17.40 3.76 8.60
CA ALA A 226 16.65 4.89 8.06
C ALA A 226 15.21 4.51 7.63
N GLY A 227 14.80 3.25 7.81
CA GLY A 227 13.54 2.71 7.30
C GLY A 227 13.55 2.43 5.80
N VAL A 228 14.71 2.36 5.16
CA VAL A 228 14.87 2.00 3.74
C VAL A 228 15.17 0.51 3.65
N VAL A 229 14.33 -0.25 2.94
CA VAL A 229 14.52 -1.69 2.79
C VAL A 229 15.22 -1.98 1.46
N ALA A 230 16.31 -2.75 1.50
CA ALA A 230 17.03 -3.22 0.32
C ALA A 230 16.82 -4.73 0.15
N VAL A 231 16.16 -5.13 -0.94
CA VAL A 231 15.85 -6.53 -1.25
C VAL A 231 16.75 -7.01 -2.38
N ARG A 232 17.67 -7.95 -2.09
CA ARG A 232 18.58 -8.53 -3.09
C ARG A 232 17.78 -9.21 -4.21
N GLN A 233 18.14 -8.93 -5.46
CA GLN A 233 17.46 -9.48 -6.64
C GLN A 233 18.17 -10.74 -7.15
N ASN A 234 17.39 -11.68 -7.69
CA ASN A 234 17.89 -12.89 -8.36
C ASN A 234 18.13 -12.68 -9.87
N GLY A 235 18.66 -13.71 -10.56
CA GLY A 235 18.96 -13.65 -11.99
C GLY A 235 17.72 -13.39 -12.84
N GLU A 236 16.61 -14.05 -12.52
CA GLU A 236 15.30 -13.86 -13.17
C GLU A 236 14.83 -12.40 -13.10
N GLN A 237 14.85 -11.78 -11.91
CA GLN A 237 14.41 -10.40 -11.71
C GLN A 237 15.31 -9.38 -12.42
N ILE A 238 16.63 -9.59 -12.39
CA ILE A 238 17.59 -8.72 -13.09
C ILE A 238 17.39 -8.84 -14.61
N HIS A 239 17.25 -10.05 -15.12
CA HIS A 239 16.99 -10.32 -16.53
C HIS A 239 15.65 -9.70 -16.96
N ALA A 240 14.58 -9.91 -16.20
CA ALA A 240 13.25 -9.37 -16.47
C ALA A 240 13.24 -7.83 -16.58
N TRP A 241 14.06 -7.14 -15.78
CA TRP A 241 14.24 -5.70 -15.86
C TRP A 241 14.97 -5.27 -17.14
N LEU A 242 16.09 -5.91 -17.47
CA LEU A 242 16.90 -5.58 -18.65
C LEU A 242 16.22 -5.97 -19.96
N LEU A 243 15.50 -7.10 -19.97
CA LEU A 243 14.71 -7.57 -21.11
C LEU A 243 13.68 -6.53 -21.55
N ARG A 244 12.94 -5.94 -20.59
CA ARG A 244 11.98 -4.85 -20.84
C ARG A 244 12.64 -3.55 -21.27
N TRP A 245 13.89 -3.32 -20.85
CA TRP A 245 14.66 -2.14 -21.25
C TRP A 245 15.02 -2.20 -22.73
N PHE A 246 15.52 -3.34 -23.19
CA PHE A 246 16.04 -3.50 -24.55
C PHE A 246 15.05 -4.04 -25.58
N ASN A 247 13.89 -4.55 -25.15
CA ASN A 247 12.83 -5.02 -26.04
C ASN A 247 11.51 -4.27 -25.76
N PRO A 248 11.48 -2.93 -25.88
CA PRO A 248 10.36 -2.11 -25.46
C PRO A 248 9.11 -2.27 -26.34
N ASN A 249 9.23 -2.73 -27.59
CA ASN A 249 8.12 -2.82 -28.55
C ASN A 249 8.41 -3.78 -29.72
N PRO A 250 8.66 -5.08 -29.46
CA PRO A 250 8.98 -6.05 -30.52
C PRO A 250 7.89 -6.08 -31.60
N ASP A 251 8.29 -6.12 -32.87
CA ASP A 251 7.37 -6.07 -34.01
C ASP A 251 6.91 -7.47 -34.48
N TRP A 252 7.65 -8.51 -34.11
CA TRP A 252 7.43 -9.90 -34.51
C TRP A 252 6.65 -10.73 -33.47
N ILE A 253 6.46 -10.22 -32.25
CA ILE A 253 5.71 -10.89 -31.16
C ILE A 253 5.06 -9.85 -30.24
N ASP A 254 3.95 -10.22 -29.61
CA ASP A 254 3.42 -9.42 -28.50
C ASP A 254 4.42 -9.35 -27.32
N LYS A 255 4.63 -8.14 -26.79
CA LYS A 255 5.62 -7.88 -25.74
C LYS A 255 5.42 -8.72 -24.47
N GLU A 256 4.17 -8.92 -24.04
CA GLU A 256 3.89 -9.69 -22.80
C GLU A 256 4.19 -11.16 -23.02
N THR A 257 3.92 -11.66 -24.23
CA THR A 257 4.31 -13.01 -24.64
C THR A 257 5.82 -13.17 -24.67
N LEU A 258 6.57 -12.20 -25.19
CA LEU A 258 8.04 -12.22 -25.14
C LEU A 258 8.55 -12.24 -23.70
N TYR A 259 8.11 -11.31 -22.86
CA TYR A 259 8.57 -11.20 -21.48
C TYR A 259 8.34 -12.46 -20.66
N ARG A 260 7.24 -13.17 -20.90
CA ARG A 260 6.96 -14.46 -20.24
C ARG A 260 7.80 -15.61 -20.81
N THR A 261 8.00 -15.66 -22.13
CA THR A 261 8.64 -16.82 -22.79
C THR A 261 10.16 -16.76 -22.73
N ALA A 262 10.72 -15.55 -22.72
CA ALA A 262 12.15 -15.29 -22.62
C ALA A 262 12.64 -15.17 -21.17
N ALA A 263 11.78 -15.44 -20.18
CA ALA A 263 12.13 -15.32 -18.77
C ALA A 263 13.34 -16.21 -18.43
N HIS A 264 14.35 -15.62 -17.78
CA HIS A 264 15.52 -16.34 -17.32
C HIS A 264 15.17 -17.25 -16.15
N GLN A 265 15.72 -18.47 -16.17
CA GLN A 265 15.64 -19.40 -15.04
C GLN A 265 17.05 -19.71 -14.56
N ASP A 266 17.29 -19.51 -13.27
CA ASP A 266 18.57 -19.86 -12.65
C ASP A 266 18.78 -21.39 -12.78
N ASN A 267 19.95 -21.82 -13.23
CA ASN A 267 20.26 -23.25 -13.39
C ASN A 267 20.23 -23.98 -12.03
N GLU A 268 19.60 -25.16 -11.98
CA GLU A 268 19.64 -26.02 -10.79
C GLU A 268 21.08 -26.42 -10.42
N ALA A 269 21.34 -26.56 -9.12
CA ALA A 269 22.66 -26.90 -8.61
C ALA A 269 23.14 -28.26 -9.15
N GLY A 270 24.20 -28.24 -9.96
CA GLY A 270 24.83 -29.44 -10.53
C GLY A 270 24.41 -29.78 -11.96
N VAL A 271 23.53 -28.98 -12.57
CA VAL A 271 23.23 -29.05 -14.01
C VAL A 271 24.29 -28.26 -14.77
N LEU A 272 24.78 -28.83 -15.88
CA LEU A 272 25.69 -28.12 -16.77
C LEU A 272 24.92 -26.97 -17.45
N PRO A 273 25.41 -25.72 -17.40
CA PRO A 273 24.74 -24.62 -18.05
C PRO A 273 24.62 -24.89 -19.56
N VAL A 274 23.46 -24.60 -20.13
CA VAL A 274 23.33 -24.45 -21.58
C VAL A 274 24.02 -23.13 -21.92
N GLU A 275 25.01 -23.15 -22.82
CA GLU A 275 25.82 -21.98 -23.20
C GLU A 275 24.92 -20.87 -23.80
N ASN A 276 24.39 -20.00 -22.93
CA ASN A 276 23.70 -18.77 -23.30
C ASN A 276 24.35 -17.64 -22.49
N ASP A 277 25.03 -16.72 -23.20
CA ASP A 277 25.58 -15.51 -22.60
C ASP A 277 24.44 -14.64 -22.06
N PHE A 278 24.52 -14.26 -20.78
CA PHE A 278 23.47 -13.47 -20.12
C PHE A 278 23.16 -12.17 -20.87
N SER A 279 24.18 -11.48 -21.40
CA SER A 279 24.03 -10.25 -22.18
C SER A 279 23.34 -10.47 -23.52
N GLU A 280 23.52 -11.64 -24.16
CA GLU A 280 22.82 -11.98 -25.39
C GLU A 280 21.35 -12.31 -25.12
N THR A 281 21.04 -12.96 -23.99
CA THR A 281 19.66 -13.38 -23.67
C THR A 281 18.68 -12.22 -23.40
N VAL A 282 19.16 -10.99 -23.28
CA VAL A 282 18.31 -9.80 -23.10
C VAL A 282 18.06 -9.05 -24.40
N LEU A 283 18.62 -9.48 -25.54
CA LEU A 283 18.46 -8.84 -26.84
C LEU A 283 17.82 -9.79 -27.87
N PHE A 284 16.58 -9.53 -28.25
CA PHE A 284 15.88 -10.33 -29.27
C PHE A 284 15.79 -9.62 -30.63
N SER A 285 15.99 -8.30 -30.65
CA SER A 285 16.08 -7.48 -31.85
C SER A 285 17.45 -6.80 -31.90
N PRO A 286 18.16 -6.78 -33.05
CA PRO A 286 19.46 -6.12 -33.16
C PRO A 286 19.37 -4.61 -32.90
N PRO A 287 20.07 -4.06 -31.88
CA PRO A 287 20.10 -2.63 -31.65
C PRO A 287 20.80 -1.88 -32.78
N ARG A 288 20.33 -0.68 -33.11
CA ARG A 288 20.93 0.17 -34.15
C ARG A 288 21.40 1.51 -33.56
N SER A 289 22.63 1.90 -33.85
CA SER A 289 23.13 3.24 -33.54
C SER A 289 22.78 4.23 -34.65
N ASP A 290 22.40 5.45 -34.24
CA ASP A 290 22.19 6.59 -35.14
C ASP A 290 23.01 7.77 -34.62
N VAL A 291 24.21 7.93 -35.19
CA VAL A 291 25.20 8.94 -34.76
C VAL A 291 24.73 10.35 -35.08
N GLU A 292 24.04 10.55 -36.21
CA GLU A 292 23.56 11.87 -36.63
C GLU A 292 22.50 12.41 -35.67
N ARG A 293 21.62 11.54 -35.19
CA ARG A 293 20.57 11.91 -34.22
C ARG A 293 20.99 11.72 -32.77
N GLY A 294 22.09 11.01 -32.52
CA GLY A 294 22.62 10.70 -31.19
C GLY A 294 21.70 9.79 -30.38
N VAL A 295 21.10 8.78 -31.04
CA VAL A 295 20.13 7.86 -30.43
C VAL A 295 20.49 6.39 -30.68
N TRP A 296 20.10 5.53 -29.74
CA TRP A 296 20.05 4.08 -29.93
C TRP A 296 18.62 3.68 -30.31
N TRP A 297 18.46 2.73 -31.22
CA TRP A 297 17.17 2.16 -31.59
C TRP A 297 17.06 0.76 -31.01
N PHE A 298 15.99 0.53 -30.23
CA PHE A 298 15.58 -0.76 -29.69
C PHE A 298 14.14 -1.01 -30.12
N ASP A 299 13.87 -2.07 -30.87
CA ASP A 299 12.58 -2.33 -31.53
C ASP A 299 11.98 -1.12 -32.27
N GLU A 300 12.80 -0.42 -33.06
CA GLU A 300 12.43 0.84 -33.74
C GLU A 300 11.96 1.97 -32.81
N VAL A 301 12.16 1.83 -31.50
CA VAL A 301 11.94 2.90 -30.51
C VAL A 301 13.27 3.64 -30.26
N PRO A 302 13.36 4.94 -30.57
CA PRO A 302 14.56 5.73 -30.31
C PRO A 302 14.72 6.04 -28.81
N HIS A 303 15.93 5.79 -28.31
CA HIS A 303 16.38 5.99 -26.94
C HIS A 303 17.52 7.00 -26.89
N LYS A 304 17.51 7.84 -25.86
CA LYS A 304 18.50 8.88 -25.63
C LYS A 304 18.80 9.03 -24.15
N VAL A 305 20.01 9.47 -23.83
CA VAL A 305 20.39 9.89 -22.48
C VAL A 305 20.55 11.41 -22.42
N VAL A 306 20.14 12.01 -21.32
CA VAL A 306 20.38 13.43 -21.00
C VAL A 306 21.29 13.48 -19.78
N ASN A 307 22.55 13.85 -20.01
CA ASN A 307 23.56 13.97 -18.95
C ASN A 307 23.37 15.29 -18.20
N ILE A 308 23.63 15.29 -16.89
CA ILE A 308 23.61 16.49 -16.07
C ILE A 308 24.98 17.16 -16.08
N ASP A 309 24.98 18.47 -16.36
CA ASP A 309 26.14 19.31 -16.20
C ASP A 309 26.32 19.58 -14.71
N ARG A 310 25.49 20.42 -14.09
CA ARG A 310 25.71 20.85 -12.69
C ARG A 310 24.41 21.04 -11.92
N LEU A 311 24.52 21.03 -10.61
CA LEU A 311 23.49 21.54 -9.71
C LEU A 311 23.67 23.06 -9.56
N ARG A 312 22.59 23.82 -9.74
CA ARG A 312 22.57 25.29 -9.60
C ARG A 312 22.32 25.75 -8.16
N ARG A 313 21.76 24.86 -7.35
CA ARG A 313 21.46 25.06 -5.93
C ARG A 313 21.68 23.74 -5.19
N ALA A 314 21.89 23.80 -3.88
CA ALA A 314 21.93 22.61 -3.06
C ALA A 314 20.58 21.86 -3.16
N PRO A 315 20.59 20.53 -3.37
CA PRO A 315 19.36 19.75 -3.40
C PRO A 315 18.76 19.66 -1.99
N SER A 316 17.44 19.74 -1.90
CA SER A 316 16.67 19.47 -0.67
C SER A 316 16.53 17.96 -0.43
N VAL A 317 16.20 17.54 0.79
CA VAL A 317 15.90 16.13 1.08
C VAL A 317 14.80 15.60 0.16
N GLY A 318 14.97 14.39 -0.37
CA GLY A 318 14.01 13.76 -1.30
C GLY A 318 13.80 14.50 -2.62
N HIS A 319 14.79 15.26 -3.10
CA HIS A 319 14.64 16.21 -4.21
C HIS A 319 14.02 15.63 -5.49
N LEU A 320 14.31 14.36 -5.81
CA LEU A 320 13.83 13.69 -7.01
C LEU A 320 12.48 12.99 -6.78
N THR A 321 12.39 12.22 -5.70
CA THR A 321 11.35 11.20 -5.52
C THR A 321 10.47 11.41 -4.29
N GLY A 322 10.89 12.22 -3.33
CA GLY A 322 10.12 12.59 -2.14
C GLY A 322 9.13 13.73 -2.40
N GLU A 323 8.09 13.82 -1.58
CA GLU A 323 7.10 14.89 -1.68
C GLU A 323 7.70 16.22 -1.21
N THR A 324 7.76 17.20 -2.10
CA THR A 324 8.24 18.55 -1.77
C THR A 324 7.18 19.58 -2.14
N ARG A 325 7.05 20.61 -1.30
CA ARG A 325 6.14 21.73 -1.58
C ARG A 325 6.75 22.64 -2.65
N LYS A 326 6.02 22.83 -3.76
CA LYS A 326 6.39 23.70 -4.89
C LYS A 326 5.22 24.64 -5.21
N GLY A 327 5.29 25.86 -4.69
CA GLY A 327 4.16 26.78 -4.74
C GLY A 327 3.02 26.26 -3.87
N GLU A 328 1.83 26.11 -4.45
CA GLU A 328 0.65 25.54 -3.77
C GLU A 328 0.63 24.01 -3.81
N ASN A 329 1.37 23.38 -4.73
CA ASN A 329 1.35 21.94 -4.94
C ASN A 329 2.37 21.19 -4.08
N ILE A 330 2.08 19.93 -3.77
CA ILE A 330 2.98 18.96 -3.11
C ILE A 330 3.15 17.78 -4.05
N ASN A 331 4.35 17.59 -4.61
CA ASN A 331 4.63 16.49 -5.54
C ASN A 331 6.10 16.05 -5.50
N ALA A 332 6.37 14.86 -6.02
CA ALA A 332 7.73 14.45 -6.36
C ALA A 332 8.14 15.08 -7.70
N LEU A 333 9.43 15.37 -7.89
CA LEU A 333 9.90 15.88 -9.18
C LEU A 333 9.68 14.86 -10.30
N MET A 334 9.82 13.56 -9.98
CA MET A 334 9.53 12.45 -10.89
C MET A 334 8.11 12.50 -11.47
N ASP A 335 7.11 12.95 -10.71
CA ASP A 335 5.71 13.02 -11.17
C ASP A 335 5.53 14.00 -12.36
N LEU A 336 6.47 14.94 -12.52
CA LEU A 336 6.47 15.96 -13.58
C LEU A 336 7.31 15.56 -14.79
N MET A 337 8.05 14.45 -14.71
CA MET A 337 8.92 14.02 -15.79
C MET A 337 8.12 13.39 -16.94
N PRO A 338 8.63 13.44 -18.18
CA PRO A 338 8.01 12.74 -19.29
C PRO A 338 7.89 11.24 -19.01
N GLU A 339 6.84 10.62 -19.53
CA GLU A 339 6.61 9.19 -19.41
C GLU A 339 7.79 8.35 -19.94
N GLY A 340 8.13 7.29 -19.20
CA GLY A 340 9.22 6.38 -19.53
C GLY A 340 10.61 6.96 -19.26
N THR A 341 10.69 8.05 -18.48
CA THR A 341 11.97 8.57 -18.00
C THR A 341 12.55 7.60 -16.96
N VAL A 342 13.85 7.27 -17.11
CA VAL A 342 14.60 6.52 -16.10
C VAL A 342 15.72 7.40 -15.57
N VAL A 343 15.74 7.63 -14.26
CA VAL A 343 16.84 8.32 -13.60
C VAL A 343 17.98 7.34 -13.38
N SER A 344 19.21 7.76 -13.65
CA SER A 344 20.43 7.04 -13.29
C SER A 344 21.34 7.96 -12.49
N LEU A 345 21.67 7.56 -11.26
CA LEU A 345 22.71 8.19 -10.46
C LEU A 345 23.88 7.23 -10.34
N THR A 346 25.11 7.71 -10.51
CA THR A 346 26.33 6.91 -10.33
C THR A 346 27.19 7.59 -9.27
N LEU A 347 27.58 6.85 -8.24
CA LEU A 347 28.44 7.26 -7.15
C LEU A 347 29.73 6.42 -7.21
N VAL A 348 30.87 7.07 -7.03
CA VAL A 348 32.19 6.43 -6.99
C VAL A 348 32.84 6.83 -5.68
N VAL A 349 33.05 5.84 -4.82
CA VAL A 349 33.67 6.01 -3.50
C VAL A 349 35.11 6.47 -3.70
N GLN A 350 35.51 7.54 -3.01
CA GLN A 350 36.84 8.12 -3.14
C GLN A 350 37.53 8.21 -1.77
N PRO A 351 38.85 7.96 -1.70
CA PRO A 351 39.65 8.22 -0.50
C PRO A 351 39.67 9.71 -0.14
N GLN A 352 39.33 10.00 1.12
CA GLN A 352 39.24 11.38 1.59
C GLN A 352 40.62 12.01 1.85
N ASP A 353 41.61 11.22 2.25
CA ASP A 353 43.00 11.63 2.45
C ASP A 353 43.66 12.10 1.15
N VAL A 354 43.46 11.36 0.05
CA VAL A 354 43.93 11.74 -1.30
C VAL A 354 43.25 13.03 -1.77
N LEU A 355 41.96 13.22 -1.45
CA LEU A 355 41.26 14.46 -1.75
C LEU A 355 41.82 15.64 -0.95
N GLU A 356 42.10 15.45 0.33
CA GLU A 356 42.70 16.47 1.18
C GLU A 356 44.08 16.89 0.66
N GLU A 357 44.94 15.94 0.29
CA GLU A 357 46.25 16.22 -0.30
C GLU A 357 46.11 17.00 -1.63
N ARG A 358 45.12 16.62 -2.46
CA ARG A 358 44.84 17.33 -3.71
C ARG A 358 44.39 18.77 -3.47
N PHE A 359 43.55 19.03 -2.46
CA PHE A 359 43.15 20.39 -2.09
C PHE A 359 44.33 21.19 -1.53
N ASN A 360 45.21 20.58 -0.73
CA ASN A 360 46.45 21.22 -0.28
C ASN A 360 47.33 21.65 -1.45
N HIS A 361 47.50 20.77 -2.44
CA HIS A 361 48.27 21.08 -3.64
C HIS A 361 47.60 22.15 -4.50
N LEU A 362 46.26 22.13 -4.63
CA LEU A 362 45.49 23.15 -5.35
C LEU A 362 45.65 24.53 -4.72
N ALA A 363 45.48 24.63 -3.40
CA ALA A 363 45.64 25.87 -2.64
C ALA A 363 47.08 26.41 -2.75
N LYS A 364 48.09 25.53 -2.73
CA LYS A 364 49.50 25.92 -2.88
C LYS A 364 49.83 26.46 -4.29
N ASN A 365 49.18 25.91 -5.32
CA ASN A 365 49.42 26.31 -6.72
C ASN A 365 48.61 27.54 -7.15
N ALA A 366 47.62 27.98 -6.37
CA ALA A 366 46.91 29.22 -6.55
C ALA A 366 47.79 30.43 -6.17
N ILE A 367 48.85 30.66 -6.94
CA ILE A 367 49.85 31.70 -6.71
C ILE A 367 49.40 32.99 -7.38
N GLY A 368 48.86 33.92 -6.60
CA GLY A 368 48.51 35.28 -7.04
C GLY A 368 47.55 35.98 -6.09
N GLU A 369 47.59 37.32 -6.08
CA GLU A 369 46.63 38.20 -5.37
C GLU A 369 45.40 38.53 -6.24
N ASN A 370 45.17 37.77 -7.31
CA ASN A 370 43.95 37.92 -8.10
C ASN A 370 42.78 37.24 -7.39
N THR A 371 41.58 37.77 -7.61
CA THR A 371 40.36 37.30 -6.95
C THR A 371 40.08 35.81 -7.21
N GLU A 372 40.51 35.26 -8.35
CA GLU A 372 40.34 33.84 -8.66
C GLU A 372 41.24 32.95 -7.78
N SER A 373 42.50 33.33 -7.57
CA SER A 373 43.44 32.58 -6.73
C SER A 373 43.12 32.71 -5.25
N GLU A 374 42.55 33.83 -4.82
CA GLU A 374 41.99 33.99 -3.47
C GLU A 374 40.81 33.05 -3.26
N ARG A 375 39.82 33.05 -4.17
CA ARG A 375 38.66 32.15 -4.09
C ARG A 375 39.03 30.68 -4.08
N VAL A 376 39.97 30.26 -4.94
CA VAL A 376 40.43 28.85 -4.96
C VAL A 376 41.03 28.43 -3.60
N ARG A 377 41.72 29.34 -2.91
CA ARG A 377 42.24 29.09 -1.56
C ARG A 377 41.11 29.00 -0.54
N GLU A 378 40.19 29.96 -0.53
CA GLU A 378 39.01 29.96 0.35
C GLU A 378 38.13 28.71 0.16
N ASP A 379 37.87 28.31 -1.09
CA ASP A 379 37.09 27.12 -1.44
C ASP A 379 37.81 25.84 -0.98
N SER A 380 39.14 25.78 -1.15
CA SER A 380 39.95 24.64 -0.70
C SER A 380 39.95 24.53 0.83
N GLU A 381 40.09 25.63 1.55
CA GLU A 381 39.99 25.66 3.02
C GLU A 381 38.59 25.26 3.51
N THR A 382 37.55 25.74 2.84
CA THR A 382 36.16 25.40 3.14
C THR A 382 35.90 23.90 2.94
N ALA A 383 36.33 23.35 1.80
CA ALA A 383 36.21 21.93 1.52
C ALA A 383 36.95 21.08 2.58
N LYS A 384 38.17 21.49 2.97
CA LYS A 384 38.93 20.83 4.03
C LYS A 384 38.24 20.87 5.39
N ARG A 385 37.62 21.99 5.76
CA ARG A 385 36.86 22.10 7.01
C ARG A 385 35.72 21.08 7.03
N TYR A 386 34.96 20.96 5.95
CA TYR A 386 33.88 19.98 5.85
C TYR A 386 34.37 18.53 5.88
N LEU A 387 35.51 18.22 5.23
CA LEU A 387 36.15 16.90 5.35
C LEU A 387 36.52 16.60 6.81
N GLY A 388 37.05 17.59 7.54
CA GLY A 388 37.35 17.47 8.97
C GLY A 388 36.13 17.26 9.86
N GLU A 389 34.97 17.76 9.43
CA GLU A 389 33.65 17.56 10.07
C GLU A 389 32.98 16.24 9.64
N LYS A 390 33.70 15.35 8.93
CA LYS A 390 33.23 14.05 8.40
C LYS A 390 32.17 14.12 7.29
N HIS A 391 32.03 15.26 6.61
CA HIS A 391 31.24 15.33 5.38
C HIS A 391 32.12 14.93 4.19
N LYS A 392 32.02 13.66 3.77
CA LYS A 392 32.83 13.09 2.69
C LYS A 392 32.43 13.64 1.33
N LEU A 393 33.42 13.69 0.42
CA LEU A 393 33.25 14.02 -0.98
C LEU A 393 33.45 12.76 -1.83
N TYR A 394 32.43 12.40 -2.61
CA TYR A 394 32.51 11.33 -3.61
C TYR A 394 32.40 11.89 -5.02
N ARG A 395 32.74 11.05 -5.99
CA ARG A 395 32.53 11.36 -7.40
C ARG A 395 31.15 10.89 -7.82
N ALA A 396 30.37 11.79 -8.41
CA ALA A 396 29.00 11.53 -8.79
C ALA A 396 28.72 11.90 -10.25
N SER A 397 27.79 11.19 -10.87
CA SER A 397 27.19 11.53 -12.15
C SER A 397 25.67 11.30 -12.10
N MET A 398 24.93 12.06 -12.89
CA MET A 398 23.48 11.91 -13.01
C MET A 398 23.10 11.98 -14.48
N ALA A 399 22.23 11.06 -14.90
CA ALA A 399 21.75 10.93 -16.25
C ALA A 399 20.25 10.57 -16.25
N PHE A 400 19.55 10.97 -17.30
CA PHE A 400 18.14 10.66 -17.51
C PHE A 400 17.95 9.99 -18.86
N TYR A 401 17.46 8.76 -18.86
CA TYR A 401 17.08 8.07 -20.09
C TYR A 401 15.70 8.51 -20.53
N LEU A 402 15.55 8.68 -21.83
CA LEU A 402 14.29 8.99 -22.49
C LEU A 402 14.08 8.01 -23.64
N LYS A 403 12.84 7.57 -23.80
CA LYS A 403 12.37 6.87 -24.99
C LYS A 403 11.07 7.48 -25.48
N ALA A 404 10.77 7.33 -26.76
CA ALA A 404 9.49 7.71 -27.33
C ALA A 404 9.24 6.97 -28.65
N PRO A 405 7.98 6.76 -29.08
CA PRO A 405 7.67 6.12 -30.36
C PRO A 405 8.30 6.75 -31.61
N THR A 406 8.66 8.04 -31.56
CA THR A 406 9.28 8.73 -32.68
C THR A 406 10.34 9.71 -32.20
N VAL A 407 11.34 10.01 -33.05
CA VAL A 407 12.38 11.01 -32.75
C VAL A 407 11.78 12.41 -32.51
N LYS A 408 10.70 12.77 -33.21
CA LYS A 408 10.01 14.05 -33.01
C LYS A 408 9.46 14.17 -31.59
N LEU A 409 8.80 13.12 -31.11
CA LEU A 409 8.26 13.08 -29.75
C LEU A 409 9.38 12.96 -28.71
N LEU A 410 10.45 12.21 -29.00
CA LEU A 410 11.63 12.11 -28.13
C LEU A 410 12.26 13.49 -27.89
N ASN A 411 12.42 14.28 -28.95
CA ASN A 411 12.93 15.65 -28.85
C ASN A 411 11.98 16.58 -28.09
N ALA A 412 10.66 16.35 -28.14
CA ALA A 412 9.70 17.07 -27.31
C ALA A 412 9.86 16.70 -25.83
N ARG A 413 9.88 15.41 -25.50
CA ARG A 413 10.14 14.91 -24.13
C ARG A 413 11.47 15.43 -23.58
N GLN A 414 12.52 15.53 -24.41
CA GLN A 414 13.80 16.12 -23.98
C GLN A 414 13.67 17.59 -23.60
N ARG A 415 12.89 18.39 -24.34
CA ARG A 415 12.64 19.80 -23.99
C ARG A 415 11.84 19.92 -22.70
N ASP A 416 10.82 19.10 -22.54
CA ASP A 416 9.97 19.08 -21.35
C ASP A 416 10.80 18.69 -20.11
N LEU A 417 11.59 17.61 -20.19
CA LEU A 417 12.53 17.21 -19.15
C LEU A 417 13.51 18.34 -18.82
N THR A 418 14.09 19.00 -19.83
CA THR A 418 15.02 20.10 -19.62
C THR A 418 14.38 21.25 -18.83
N ALA A 419 13.14 21.60 -19.15
CA ALA A 419 12.40 22.65 -18.43
C ALA A 419 12.15 22.26 -16.96
N VAL A 420 11.71 21.01 -16.73
CA VAL A 420 11.47 20.47 -15.37
C VAL A 420 12.76 20.48 -14.53
N LEU A 421 13.87 19.97 -15.09
CA LEU A 421 15.16 19.92 -14.40
C LEU A 421 15.69 21.32 -14.08
N LEU A 422 15.62 22.27 -15.02
CA LEU A 422 16.08 23.64 -14.79
C LEU A 422 15.31 24.33 -13.67
N ASN A 423 13.99 24.12 -13.59
CA ASN A 423 13.15 24.62 -12.50
C ASN A 423 13.46 23.95 -11.16
N ALA A 424 13.93 22.69 -11.19
CA ALA A 424 14.44 21.99 -10.02
C ALA A 424 15.85 22.44 -9.61
N GLY A 425 16.55 23.23 -10.44
CA GLY A 425 17.93 23.63 -10.19
C GLY A 425 18.95 22.58 -10.62
N ILE A 426 18.55 21.62 -11.44
CA ILE A 426 19.41 20.62 -12.09
C ILE A 426 19.64 21.10 -13.52
N GLN A 427 20.89 21.36 -13.89
CA GLN A 427 21.22 21.86 -15.22
C GLN A 427 21.66 20.70 -16.13
N PRO A 428 20.86 20.30 -17.13
CA PRO A 428 21.29 19.33 -18.13
C PRO A 428 22.36 19.91 -19.07
N VAL A 429 23.19 19.03 -19.64
CA VAL A 429 24.09 19.37 -20.73
C VAL A 429 23.26 19.80 -21.93
N LYS A 430 23.62 20.93 -22.56
CA LYS A 430 22.92 21.37 -23.77
C LYS A 430 23.14 20.35 -24.90
N PRO A 431 22.12 20.04 -25.70
CA PRO A 431 22.25 19.07 -26.79
C PRO A 431 23.39 19.38 -27.76
N GLU A 432 23.60 20.67 -28.07
CA GLU A 432 24.69 21.14 -28.95
C GLU A 432 26.10 20.95 -28.37
N TYR A 433 26.23 20.67 -27.08
CA TYR A 433 27.49 20.48 -26.36
C TYR A 433 27.72 19.03 -25.93
N ASP A 434 26.78 18.12 -26.18
CA ASP A 434 26.98 16.70 -25.90
C ASP A 434 27.82 16.06 -27.02
N VAL A 435 29.10 15.85 -26.71
CA VAL A 435 30.10 15.38 -27.68
C VAL A 435 29.93 13.90 -28.03
N ALA A 436 29.34 13.09 -27.15
CA ALA A 436 29.27 11.64 -27.32
C ALA A 436 28.03 11.03 -26.65
N PRO A 437 26.81 11.34 -27.14
CA PRO A 437 25.56 10.92 -26.50
C PRO A 437 25.38 9.39 -26.47
N LEU A 438 25.80 8.68 -27.52
CA LEU A 438 25.74 7.21 -27.58
C LEU A 438 26.63 6.56 -26.52
N ASN A 439 27.83 7.12 -26.28
CA ASN A 439 28.73 6.63 -25.24
C ASN A 439 28.23 7.02 -23.85
N GLY A 440 27.55 8.17 -23.72
CA GLY A 440 26.86 8.56 -22.49
C GLY A 440 25.81 7.53 -22.09
N TYR A 441 25.03 7.04 -23.08
CA TYR A 441 24.03 6.01 -22.86
C TYR A 441 24.67 4.74 -22.30
N LEU A 442 25.72 4.23 -22.95
CA LEU A 442 26.41 3.02 -22.49
C LEU A 442 27.02 3.19 -21.09
N ARG A 443 27.70 4.30 -20.81
CA ARG A 443 28.34 4.52 -19.49
C ARG A 443 27.34 4.55 -18.33
N ALA A 444 26.12 5.02 -18.56
CA ALA A 444 25.12 5.09 -17.51
C ALA A 444 24.36 3.77 -17.31
N LEU A 445 24.61 2.74 -18.14
CA LEU A 445 23.98 1.42 -17.97
C LEU A 445 24.55 0.70 -16.73
N PRO A 446 23.80 -0.27 -16.18
CA PRO A 446 24.22 -1.00 -14.97
C PRO A 446 25.60 -1.64 -15.16
N MET A 447 26.52 -1.37 -14.24
CA MET A 447 27.88 -1.94 -14.21
C MET A 447 28.81 -1.50 -15.36
N CYS A 448 28.33 -0.74 -16.35
CA CYS A 448 29.12 -0.33 -17.52
C CYS A 448 30.14 0.79 -17.23
N PHE A 449 29.99 1.55 -16.14
CA PHE A 449 30.92 2.63 -15.81
C PHE A 449 32.18 2.07 -15.14
N ASN A 450 33.31 2.06 -15.84
CA ASN A 450 34.59 1.72 -15.24
C ASN A 450 35.37 2.99 -14.81
N PRO A 451 35.52 3.27 -13.50
CA PRO A 451 36.23 4.46 -13.03
C PRO A 451 37.69 4.53 -13.48
N MET A 452 38.34 3.38 -13.74
CA MET A 452 39.74 3.32 -14.19
C MET A 452 39.94 3.85 -15.60
N HIS A 453 38.87 3.88 -16.41
CA HIS A 453 38.89 4.43 -17.76
C HIS A 453 38.63 5.95 -17.78
N ASP A 454 38.01 6.53 -16.74
CA ASP A 454 37.78 7.97 -16.60
C ASP A 454 38.96 8.70 -15.96
N LYS A 455 40.16 8.55 -16.54
CA LYS A 455 41.43 9.10 -16.00
C LYS A 455 41.45 10.63 -15.84
N ARG A 456 40.58 11.33 -16.58
CA ARG A 456 40.48 12.80 -16.56
C ARG A 456 39.27 13.29 -15.75
N HIS A 457 38.46 12.37 -15.23
CA HIS A 457 37.24 12.66 -14.50
C HIS A 457 36.28 13.58 -15.26
N TRP A 458 36.08 13.31 -16.55
CA TRP A 458 35.21 14.12 -17.40
C TRP A 458 33.73 13.81 -17.17
N TYR A 459 33.43 12.62 -16.66
CA TYR A 459 32.05 12.12 -16.56
C TYR A 459 31.50 12.13 -15.13
N THR A 460 32.38 12.36 -14.13
CA THR A 460 32.03 12.38 -12.71
C THR A 460 32.54 13.65 -12.03
N ARG A 461 31.79 14.15 -11.04
CA ARG A 461 32.10 15.41 -10.32
C ARG A 461 32.15 15.19 -8.82
N LEU A 462 33.03 15.92 -8.14
CA LEU A 462 33.07 15.92 -6.69
C LEU A 462 31.77 16.51 -6.14
N THR A 463 31.10 15.73 -5.29
CA THR A 463 29.82 16.07 -4.69
C THR A 463 29.82 15.56 -3.25
N PHE A 464 29.29 16.35 -2.32
CA PHE A 464 29.14 15.92 -0.92
C PHE A 464 28.15 14.76 -0.86
N VAL A 465 28.48 13.74 -0.06
CA VAL A 465 27.62 12.56 0.12
C VAL A 465 26.24 12.99 0.63
N GLN A 466 26.18 14.00 1.50
CA GLN A 466 24.94 14.65 1.94
C GLN A 466 24.04 15.11 0.78
N HIS A 467 24.59 15.85 -0.20
CA HIS A 467 23.83 16.33 -1.35
C HIS A 467 23.39 15.18 -2.24
N MET A 468 24.15 14.09 -2.27
CA MET A 468 23.78 12.88 -3.01
C MET A 468 22.66 12.14 -2.30
N ALA A 469 22.72 11.99 -0.97
CA ALA A 469 21.65 11.44 -0.15
C ALA A 469 20.32 12.18 -0.39
N ASN A 470 20.36 13.52 -0.47
CA ASN A 470 19.20 14.35 -0.82
C ASN A 470 18.59 14.04 -2.21
N LEU A 471 19.40 13.59 -3.16
CA LEU A 471 18.99 13.23 -4.52
C LEU A 471 18.61 11.75 -4.66
N LEU A 472 19.01 10.90 -3.72
CA LEU A 472 18.82 9.46 -3.86
C LEU A 472 17.33 9.08 -3.88
N PRO A 473 16.94 8.13 -4.74
CA PRO A 473 15.57 7.61 -4.83
C PRO A 473 15.20 6.67 -3.66
N VAL A 474 15.74 6.93 -2.47
CA VAL A 474 15.44 6.22 -1.21
C VAL A 474 14.32 6.91 -0.42
N PHE A 475 14.00 8.15 -0.78
CA PHE A 475 12.83 8.88 -0.28
C PHE A 475 11.68 8.70 -1.27
N GLY A 476 10.48 8.37 -0.79
CA GLY A 476 9.36 8.08 -1.69
C GLY A 476 8.01 8.23 -1.02
N ARG A 477 7.06 7.43 -1.50
CA ARG A 477 5.70 7.33 -0.98
C ARG A 477 5.51 5.95 -0.40
N ASP A 478 4.71 5.83 0.64
CA ASP A 478 4.48 4.54 1.29
C ASP A 478 3.74 3.59 0.33
N THR A 479 4.07 2.31 0.42
CA THR A 479 3.39 1.22 -0.32
C THR A 479 2.80 0.17 0.63
N GLY A 480 2.86 0.45 1.93
CA GLY A 480 2.35 -0.42 2.99
C GLY A 480 3.29 -1.59 3.29
N THR A 481 2.72 -2.70 3.76
CA THR A 481 3.46 -3.90 4.19
C THR A 481 3.69 -4.91 3.05
N GLY A 482 3.04 -4.70 1.90
CA GLY A 482 3.05 -5.64 0.78
C GLY A 482 2.04 -6.78 0.88
N HIS A 483 1.19 -6.82 1.92
CA HIS A 483 0.13 -7.83 2.06
C HIS A 483 -1.20 -7.30 1.50
N PRO A 484 -1.70 -7.81 0.36
CA PRO A 484 -2.83 -7.22 -0.36
C PRO A 484 -4.20 -7.60 0.22
N GLY A 485 -4.33 -7.72 1.55
CA GLY A 485 -5.62 -7.90 2.24
C GLY A 485 -6.55 -6.72 2.02
N PHE A 486 -6.02 -5.51 2.16
CA PHE A 486 -6.58 -4.29 1.63
C PHE A 486 -5.62 -3.64 0.66
N THR A 487 -6.17 -3.07 -0.41
CA THR A 487 -5.47 -2.30 -1.43
C THR A 487 -6.08 -0.91 -1.51
N PHE A 488 -5.26 0.07 -1.20
CA PHE A 488 -5.46 1.48 -1.52
C PHE A 488 -4.38 1.92 -2.51
N PHE A 489 -4.22 3.23 -2.70
CA PHE A 489 -3.14 3.81 -3.49
C PHE A 489 -2.45 4.93 -2.73
N ASN A 490 -1.18 5.21 -3.02
CA ASN A 490 -0.55 6.45 -2.57
C ASN A 490 -0.80 7.61 -3.56
N ARG A 491 -0.30 8.81 -3.25
CA ARG A 491 -0.49 9.99 -4.13
C ARG A 491 0.17 9.86 -5.50
N GLY A 492 1.14 8.96 -5.65
CA GLY A 492 1.80 8.64 -6.92
C GLY A 492 1.05 7.63 -7.77
N GLY A 493 0.04 6.96 -7.18
CA GLY A 493 -0.79 5.95 -7.81
C GLY A 493 -0.24 4.51 -7.72
N ALA A 494 0.77 4.27 -6.88
CA ALA A 494 1.21 2.91 -6.58
C ALA A 494 0.23 2.25 -5.59
N PRO A 495 -0.04 0.94 -5.72
CA PRO A 495 -0.77 0.20 -4.71
C PRO A 495 -0.14 0.38 -3.34
N LEU A 496 -0.98 0.64 -2.34
CA LEU A 496 -0.63 0.69 -0.93
C LEU A 496 -1.42 -0.41 -0.24
N THR A 497 -0.72 -1.43 0.25
CA THR A 497 -1.35 -2.67 0.72
C THR A 497 -1.01 -3.01 2.16
N PHE A 498 -1.99 -3.45 2.93
CA PHE A 498 -1.84 -4.01 4.28
C PHE A 498 -3.04 -4.89 4.62
N ASP A 499 -2.90 -5.78 5.61
CA ASP A 499 -3.94 -6.73 5.98
C ASP A 499 -4.13 -6.83 7.50
N PRO A 500 -5.22 -6.28 8.08
CA PRO A 500 -5.50 -6.41 9.51
C PRO A 500 -5.63 -7.86 9.98
N LEU A 501 -6.03 -8.79 9.11
CA LEU A 501 -6.21 -10.21 9.45
C LEU A 501 -4.89 -11.00 9.37
N ASN A 502 -3.82 -10.44 8.81
CA ASN A 502 -2.51 -11.07 8.76
C ASN A 502 -1.71 -10.82 10.04
N SER A 503 -1.22 -11.88 10.68
CA SER A 503 -0.39 -11.83 11.88
C SER A 503 0.97 -11.14 11.68
N GLN A 504 1.44 -10.99 10.44
CA GLN A 504 2.66 -10.25 10.12
C GLN A 504 2.44 -8.74 10.07
N ASP A 505 1.20 -8.28 9.95
CA ASP A 505 0.84 -6.87 9.88
C ASP A 505 0.33 -6.33 11.22
N ARG A 506 -0.37 -7.17 11.99
CA ARG A 506 -0.84 -6.82 13.34
C ARG A 506 0.17 -7.20 14.43
N SER A 507 0.17 -6.44 15.52
CA SER A 507 0.96 -6.73 16.73
C SER A 507 0.10 -7.19 17.90
N LYS A 508 -1.18 -6.76 17.95
CA LYS A 508 -2.11 -7.01 19.06
C LYS A 508 -3.36 -7.75 18.57
N ASN A 509 -4.16 -7.16 17.70
CA ASN A 509 -5.45 -7.70 17.24
C ASN A 509 -5.86 -7.12 15.87
N ALA A 510 -6.93 -7.64 15.28
CA ALA A 510 -7.50 -7.12 14.03
C ALA A 510 -8.76 -6.25 14.25
N HIS A 511 -8.96 -5.72 15.47
CA HIS A 511 -10.03 -4.76 15.71
C HIS A 511 -9.70 -3.47 14.98
N LEU A 512 -10.73 -2.87 14.38
CA LEU A 512 -10.59 -1.74 13.49
C LEU A 512 -11.59 -0.64 13.84
N VAL A 513 -11.13 0.60 13.87
CA VAL A 513 -12.01 1.78 13.87
C VAL A 513 -11.80 2.54 12.58
N LEU A 514 -12.89 2.74 11.84
CA LEU A 514 -12.93 3.58 10.65
C LEU A 514 -13.64 4.88 11.01
N PHE A 515 -12.86 5.95 11.06
CA PHE A 515 -13.34 7.26 11.42
C PHE A 515 -13.38 8.19 10.20
N GLY A 516 -14.49 8.90 10.03
CA GLY A 516 -14.64 9.84 8.94
C GLY A 516 -15.91 10.67 9.09
N PRO A 517 -15.83 12.02 9.17
CA PRO A 517 -16.99 12.91 9.26
C PRO A 517 -18.01 12.70 8.13
N THR A 518 -19.20 13.29 8.28
CA THR A 518 -20.25 13.22 7.25
C THR A 518 -19.72 13.63 5.88
N GLY A 519 -19.94 12.78 4.89
CA GLY A 519 -19.47 13.02 3.53
C GLY A 519 -17.98 12.78 3.31
N SER A 520 -17.21 12.30 4.28
CA SER A 520 -15.80 11.88 4.06
C SER A 520 -15.66 10.72 3.07
N GLY A 521 -16.69 9.86 2.97
CA GLY A 521 -16.69 8.65 2.13
C GLY A 521 -16.73 7.34 2.91
N LYS A 522 -17.00 7.40 4.23
CA LYS A 522 -17.08 6.27 5.17
C LYS A 522 -17.72 4.99 4.60
N SER A 523 -19.00 5.04 4.23
CA SER A 523 -19.75 3.86 3.77
C SER A 523 -19.28 3.34 2.41
N ALA A 524 -18.80 4.22 1.53
CA ALA A 524 -18.21 3.81 0.25
C ALA A 524 -16.86 3.08 0.46
N THR A 525 -16.04 3.56 1.40
CA THR A 525 -14.81 2.89 1.81
C THR A 525 -15.12 1.53 2.41
N LEU A 526 -16.09 1.43 3.34
CA LEU A 526 -16.48 0.15 3.94
C LEU A 526 -16.99 -0.87 2.93
N ASN A 527 -17.82 -0.47 1.95
CA ASN A 527 -18.25 -1.36 0.88
C ASN A 527 -17.06 -1.95 0.11
N SER A 528 -16.06 -1.12 -0.20
CA SER A 528 -14.84 -1.59 -0.84
C SER A 528 -13.99 -2.50 0.07
N LEU A 529 -13.94 -2.23 1.37
CA LEU A 529 -13.21 -3.06 2.33
C LEU A 529 -13.89 -4.42 2.54
N PHE A 530 -15.22 -4.47 2.62
CA PHE A 530 -15.97 -5.71 2.73
C PHE A 530 -15.78 -6.59 1.50
N ALA A 531 -15.81 -6.02 0.30
CA ALA A 531 -15.55 -6.78 -0.93
C ALA A 531 -14.16 -7.42 -0.91
N GLN A 532 -13.13 -6.68 -0.49
CA GLN A 532 -11.77 -7.20 -0.35
C GLN A 532 -11.66 -8.29 0.71
N LEU A 533 -12.25 -8.05 1.88
CA LEU A 533 -12.29 -8.98 2.99
C LEU A 533 -12.93 -10.31 2.60
N VAL A 534 -14.11 -10.27 1.96
CA VAL A 534 -14.85 -11.47 1.55
C VAL A 534 -14.13 -12.20 0.42
N ALA A 535 -13.54 -11.49 -0.54
CA ALA A 535 -12.81 -12.11 -1.63
C ALA A 535 -11.53 -12.82 -1.19
N ILE A 536 -10.82 -12.26 -0.20
CA ILE A 536 -9.51 -12.76 0.23
C ILE A 536 -9.62 -13.77 1.36
N HIS A 537 -10.37 -13.42 2.41
CA HIS A 537 -10.46 -14.21 3.64
C HIS A 537 -11.75 -15.00 3.75
N ARG A 538 -12.82 -14.56 3.08
CA ARG A 538 -14.18 -15.13 3.18
C ARG A 538 -14.60 -15.42 4.65
N PRO A 539 -14.49 -14.44 5.56
CA PRO A 539 -14.89 -14.64 6.95
C PRO A 539 -16.41 -14.81 7.04
N ARG A 540 -16.93 -15.07 8.24
CA ARG A 540 -18.33 -14.78 8.54
C ARG A 540 -18.46 -13.28 8.80
N LEU A 541 -19.15 -12.57 7.92
CA LEU A 541 -19.28 -11.12 7.98
C LEU A 541 -20.66 -10.74 8.56
N PHE A 542 -20.66 -10.14 9.75
CA PHE A 542 -21.83 -9.52 10.35
C PHE A 542 -21.75 -8.01 10.15
N ILE A 543 -22.82 -7.40 9.67
CA ILE A 543 -22.92 -5.95 9.46
C ILE A 543 -24.15 -5.44 10.21
N ALA A 544 -23.94 -4.64 11.26
CA ALA A 544 -25.01 -3.87 11.89
C ALA A 544 -24.99 -2.44 11.34
N GLU A 545 -26.12 -1.99 10.82
CA GLU A 545 -26.21 -0.66 10.21
C GLU A 545 -27.54 0.07 10.52
N ALA A 546 -27.52 1.38 10.30
CA ALA A 546 -28.71 2.21 10.23
C ALA A 546 -28.76 2.93 8.87
N GLY A 547 -29.74 2.60 8.03
CA GLY A 547 -30.00 3.36 6.79
C GLY A 547 -29.86 2.61 5.46
N ASN A 548 -29.65 1.29 5.49
CA ASN A 548 -29.60 0.41 4.31
C ASN A 548 -28.54 0.82 3.27
N SER A 549 -27.33 1.15 3.76
CA SER A 549 -26.13 1.46 3.00
C SER A 549 -25.43 0.22 2.44
N PHE A 550 -25.68 -0.97 3.01
CA PHE A 550 -25.03 -2.22 2.59
C PHE A 550 -25.99 -3.24 1.97
N GLY A 551 -27.27 -2.90 1.80
CA GLY A 551 -28.28 -3.77 1.20
C GLY A 551 -27.91 -4.26 -0.21
N LEU A 552 -27.43 -3.35 -1.06
CA LEU A 552 -26.96 -3.68 -2.43
C LEU A 552 -25.70 -4.53 -2.43
N TYR A 553 -24.80 -4.33 -1.46
CA TYR A 553 -23.63 -5.19 -1.29
C TYR A 553 -24.06 -6.60 -0.91
N ALA A 554 -25.02 -6.74 0.00
CA ALA A 554 -25.57 -8.04 0.36
C ALA A 554 -26.33 -8.69 -0.82
N ASP A 555 -27.02 -7.93 -1.68
CA ASP A 555 -27.62 -8.47 -2.92
C ASP A 555 -26.52 -8.98 -3.87
N TYR A 556 -25.40 -8.25 -3.97
CA TYR A 556 -24.26 -8.63 -4.80
C TYR A 556 -23.58 -9.91 -4.30
N CYS A 557 -23.43 -10.07 -2.98
CA CYS A 557 -22.95 -11.31 -2.38
C CYS A 557 -23.85 -12.50 -2.70
N GLU A 558 -25.16 -12.34 -2.56
CA GLU A 558 -26.15 -13.39 -2.85
C GLU A 558 -26.16 -13.79 -4.33
N GLU A 559 -25.98 -12.82 -5.24
CA GLU A 559 -25.86 -13.08 -6.68
C GLU A 559 -24.60 -13.89 -7.06
N LEU A 560 -23.57 -13.90 -6.21
CA LEU A 560 -22.30 -14.59 -6.39
C LEU A 560 -22.15 -15.80 -5.45
N ASP A 561 -23.27 -16.48 -5.22
CA ASP A 561 -23.36 -17.76 -4.48
C ASP A 561 -22.88 -17.73 -3.03
N LEU A 562 -22.80 -16.54 -2.40
CA LEU A 562 -22.66 -16.45 -0.95
C LEU A 562 -24.02 -16.59 -0.27
N THR A 563 -24.04 -17.31 0.85
CA THR A 563 -25.23 -17.36 1.69
C THR A 563 -25.40 -16.03 2.41
N VAL A 564 -26.59 -15.42 2.29
CA VAL A 564 -26.88 -14.10 2.84
C VAL A 564 -28.11 -14.15 3.73
N ASN A 565 -27.99 -13.61 4.95
CA ASN A 565 -29.12 -13.41 5.85
C ASN A 565 -29.36 -11.90 6.01
N LYS A 566 -30.50 -11.39 5.52
CA LYS A 566 -30.88 -9.98 5.66
C LYS A 566 -32.00 -9.83 6.67
N VAL A 567 -31.70 -9.12 7.74
CA VAL A 567 -32.61 -8.83 8.83
C VAL A 567 -32.89 -7.33 8.86
N SER A 568 -34.18 -6.96 8.85
CA SER A 568 -34.59 -5.56 9.05
C SER A 568 -35.54 -5.45 10.23
N ILE A 569 -35.10 -4.76 11.28
CA ILE A 569 -35.81 -4.68 12.56
C ILE A 569 -36.89 -3.60 12.48
N LYS A 570 -38.07 -4.01 12.01
CA LYS A 570 -39.27 -3.18 11.83
C LYS A 570 -40.51 -3.88 12.41
N PRO A 571 -41.57 -3.14 12.80
CA PRO A 571 -42.82 -3.75 13.26
C PRO A 571 -43.33 -4.82 12.29
N GLY A 572 -43.66 -6.01 12.79
CA GLY A 572 -44.10 -7.14 11.97
C GLY A 572 -42.98 -7.88 11.24
N CYS A 573 -41.70 -7.67 11.55
CA CYS A 573 -40.58 -8.42 10.94
C CYS A 573 -40.58 -9.91 11.29
N GLY A 574 -41.33 -10.33 12.31
CA GLY A 574 -41.45 -11.74 12.71
C GLY A 574 -40.22 -12.33 13.41
N ILE A 575 -39.19 -11.52 13.65
CA ILE A 575 -37.95 -11.92 14.29
C ILE A 575 -38.07 -11.82 15.80
N SER A 576 -37.52 -12.79 16.53
CA SER A 576 -37.31 -12.72 17.97
C SER A 576 -35.82 -12.79 18.28
N LEU A 577 -35.35 -11.89 19.14
CA LEU A 577 -33.96 -11.82 19.59
C LEU A 577 -33.71 -12.63 20.87
N ALA A 578 -34.79 -13.05 21.56
CA ALA A 578 -34.79 -13.90 22.75
C ALA A 578 -33.59 -13.68 23.69
N PRO A 579 -33.53 -12.53 24.39
CA PRO A 579 -32.31 -12.11 25.09
C PRO A 579 -31.96 -13.01 26.30
N PHE A 580 -32.89 -13.87 26.75
CA PHE A 580 -32.69 -14.87 27.80
C PHE A 580 -32.53 -16.30 27.27
N ALA A 581 -32.22 -16.47 25.99
CA ALA A 581 -32.10 -17.76 25.32
C ALA A 581 -31.16 -18.74 26.04
N ASP A 582 -30.01 -18.25 26.47
CA ASP A 582 -28.93 -19.04 27.08
C ASP A 582 -29.17 -19.38 28.56
N ALA A 583 -30.30 -18.97 29.15
CA ALA A 583 -30.60 -19.20 30.57
C ALA A 583 -30.65 -20.69 30.96
N HIS A 584 -30.91 -21.59 30.01
CA HIS A 584 -30.87 -23.04 30.24
C HIS A 584 -29.47 -23.54 30.62
N ARG A 585 -28.41 -22.90 30.12
CA ARG A 585 -27.01 -23.29 30.38
C ARG A 585 -26.63 -23.11 31.86
N LEU A 586 -27.29 -22.19 32.58
CA LEU A 586 -27.14 -22.02 34.03
C LEU A 586 -27.57 -23.24 34.83
N ILE A 587 -28.42 -24.10 34.25
CA ILE A 587 -28.94 -25.32 34.89
C ILE A 587 -28.15 -26.55 34.45
N GLU A 588 -27.76 -26.62 33.17
CA GLU A 588 -27.02 -27.75 32.57
C GLU A 588 -25.56 -27.83 33.04
N THR A 589 -24.91 -26.68 33.18
CA THR A 589 -23.57 -26.55 33.72
C THR A 589 -23.68 -25.92 35.09
N PRO A 590 -23.64 -26.68 36.21
CA PRO A 590 -23.66 -26.09 37.53
C PRO A 590 -22.32 -25.38 37.74
N ALA A 591 -22.25 -24.10 37.34
CA ALA A 591 -21.19 -23.21 37.78
C ALA A 591 -21.12 -23.31 39.31
N ALA A 592 -19.92 -23.50 39.85
CA ALA A 592 -19.71 -23.49 41.29
C ALA A 592 -20.44 -22.25 41.85
N MET A 593 -21.30 -22.44 42.87
CA MET A 593 -21.93 -21.34 43.57
C MET A 593 -20.83 -20.50 44.22
N VAL A 594 -20.29 -19.54 43.48
CA VAL A 594 -19.36 -18.54 44.00
C VAL A 594 -20.16 -17.67 44.98
N SER A 595 -19.59 -17.43 46.15
CA SER A 595 -20.29 -16.73 47.23
C SER A 595 -20.61 -15.27 46.84
N GLU A 596 -21.67 -14.71 47.44
CA GLU A 596 -22.15 -13.33 47.21
C GLU A 596 -21.10 -12.26 47.63
N GLU A 597 -20.08 -12.69 48.38
CA GLU A 597 -18.94 -11.91 48.87
C GLU A 597 -17.77 -11.94 47.87
N GLU A 598 -17.35 -13.12 47.38
CA GLU A 598 -16.28 -13.27 46.37
C GLU A 598 -16.64 -12.66 45.00
N LEU A 599 -17.92 -12.72 44.59
CA LEU A 599 -18.38 -12.12 43.33
C LEU A 599 -18.46 -10.59 43.38
N SER A 600 -18.67 -10.02 44.56
CA SER A 600 -18.65 -8.57 44.74
C SER A 600 -17.25 -8.00 44.78
N GLU A 601 -16.31 -8.77 45.34
CA GLU A 601 -14.89 -8.44 45.30
C GLU A 601 -14.38 -8.52 43.86
N ARG A 602 -14.80 -9.48 43.02
CA ARG A 602 -14.45 -9.48 41.58
C ARG A 602 -14.98 -8.25 40.82
N ILE A 603 -16.21 -7.80 41.10
CA ILE A 603 -16.78 -6.61 40.44
C ILE A 603 -16.10 -5.30 40.91
N GLU A 604 -15.66 -5.23 42.17
CA GLU A 604 -14.95 -4.04 42.72
C GLU A 604 -13.42 -4.10 42.49
N SER A 605 -12.80 -5.28 42.36
CA SER A 605 -11.37 -5.47 42.05
C SER A 605 -11.06 -5.34 40.57
N GLU A 606 -12.06 -5.45 39.68
CA GLU A 606 -11.93 -5.18 38.23
C GLU A 606 -11.85 -3.68 37.89
N GLU A 607 -12.00 -2.77 38.87
CA GLU A 607 -11.68 -1.35 38.74
C GLU A 607 -10.23 -1.00 39.13
N SER A 608 -9.50 -1.90 39.80
CA SER A 608 -8.07 -1.73 40.09
C SER A 608 -7.20 -2.28 38.96
N ASP A 609 -6.42 -1.39 38.36
CA ASP A 609 -5.42 -1.65 37.35
C ASP A 609 -4.31 -2.59 37.88
N GLU A 610 -4.39 -3.90 37.61
CA GLU A 610 -3.20 -4.74 37.44
C GLU A 610 -3.36 -5.65 36.21
N GLU A 611 -2.32 -5.68 35.37
CA GLU A 611 -2.20 -6.52 34.18
C GLU A 611 -2.01 -7.99 34.62
N ASP A 612 -3.09 -8.67 35.00
CA ASP A 612 -3.08 -10.13 35.10
C ASP A 612 -3.49 -10.72 33.74
N ASP A 613 -2.47 -11.23 33.03
CA ASP A 613 -2.56 -11.88 31.72
C ASP A 613 -2.93 -13.38 31.81
N ASP A 614 -3.27 -13.87 33.02
CA ASP A 614 -3.75 -15.22 33.27
C ASP A 614 -5.14 -15.17 33.91
N ASP A 615 -6.17 -15.49 33.14
CA ASP A 615 -7.30 -16.26 33.65
C ASP A 615 -8.06 -16.88 32.47
N ASP A 616 -8.24 -18.19 32.54
CA ASP A 616 -9.33 -18.90 31.87
C ASP A 616 -10.65 -18.35 32.43
N GLU A 617 -11.07 -17.16 31.97
CA GLU A 617 -12.36 -16.58 32.32
C GLU A 617 -13.47 -17.47 31.73
N GLU A 618 -13.93 -18.45 32.51
CA GLU A 618 -15.18 -19.14 32.25
C GLU A 618 -16.31 -18.11 32.07
N ARG A 619 -17.11 -18.27 31.01
CA ARG A 619 -18.16 -17.33 30.64
C ARG A 619 -19.18 -17.16 31.77
N ASP A 620 -19.29 -15.94 32.30
CA ASP A 620 -20.27 -15.57 33.32
C ASP A 620 -21.67 -15.32 32.71
N ILE A 621 -22.35 -16.40 32.33
CA ILE A 621 -23.70 -16.35 31.72
C ILE A 621 -24.68 -15.63 32.65
N LEU A 622 -24.58 -15.80 33.97
CA LEU A 622 -25.48 -15.14 34.92
C LEU A 622 -25.26 -13.62 34.90
N GLY A 623 -24.00 -13.18 34.89
CA GLY A 623 -23.63 -11.78 34.72
C GLY A 623 -24.11 -11.18 33.40
N GLU A 624 -24.00 -11.91 32.27
CA GLU A 624 -24.53 -11.46 30.97
C GLU A 624 -26.05 -11.25 31.01
N LEU A 625 -26.79 -12.23 31.54
CA LEU A 625 -28.24 -12.15 31.66
C LEU A 625 -28.68 -11.08 32.67
N GLU A 626 -27.90 -10.85 33.72
CA GLU A 626 -28.12 -9.75 34.66
C GLU A 626 -27.98 -8.38 33.96
N ILE A 627 -26.98 -8.20 33.09
CA ILE A 627 -26.79 -6.95 32.33
C ILE A 627 -27.99 -6.70 31.42
N VAL A 628 -28.47 -7.73 30.71
CA VAL A 628 -29.70 -7.67 29.91
C VAL A 628 -30.90 -7.26 30.77
N ALA A 629 -31.10 -7.94 31.91
CA ALA A 629 -32.20 -7.63 32.82
C ALA A 629 -32.12 -6.18 33.34
N ARG A 630 -30.92 -5.70 33.71
CA ARG A 630 -30.69 -4.32 34.12
C ARG A 630 -31.05 -3.34 33.02
N LEU A 631 -30.57 -3.54 31.79
CA LEU A 631 -30.92 -2.71 30.63
C LEU A 631 -32.44 -2.63 30.43
N MET A 632 -33.15 -3.75 30.57
CA MET A 632 -34.60 -3.79 30.42
C MET A 632 -35.37 -3.17 31.59
N ILE A 633 -34.86 -3.25 32.82
CA ILE A 633 -35.51 -2.70 34.02
C ILE A 633 -35.26 -1.20 34.16
N THR A 634 -34.04 -0.73 33.85
CA THR A 634 -33.62 0.67 34.03
C THR A 634 -33.78 1.50 32.76
N GLY A 635 -34.11 0.87 31.62
CA GLY A 635 -34.16 1.55 30.33
C GLY A 635 -32.78 2.01 29.84
N GLY A 636 -31.69 1.51 30.42
CA GLY A 636 -30.34 1.99 30.12
C GLY A 636 -30.04 3.40 30.65
N GLU A 637 -30.91 3.98 31.48
CA GLU A 637 -30.72 5.32 32.02
C GLU A 637 -29.79 5.31 33.24
N ALA A 638 -28.70 6.09 33.18
CA ALA A 638 -27.72 6.18 34.27
C ALA A 638 -28.33 6.59 35.62
N LYS A 639 -29.41 7.38 35.61
CA LYS A 639 -30.12 7.82 36.83
C LYS A 639 -30.91 6.70 37.48
N GLU A 640 -31.55 5.84 36.69
CA GLU A 640 -32.27 4.67 37.22
C GLU A 640 -31.29 3.59 37.67
N GLU A 641 -30.19 3.43 36.95
CA GLU A 641 -29.11 2.52 37.32
C GLU A 641 -28.48 2.88 38.68
N ALA A 642 -28.22 4.16 38.93
CA ALA A 642 -27.68 4.62 40.21
C ALA A 642 -28.61 4.38 41.41
N LYS A 643 -29.90 4.07 41.18
CA LYS A 643 -30.87 3.73 42.24
C LYS A 643 -30.90 2.24 42.58
N LEU A 644 -30.17 1.39 41.84
CA LEU A 644 -30.10 -0.05 42.12
C LEU A 644 -29.10 -0.33 43.25
N GLU A 645 -29.61 -0.83 44.37
CA GLU A 645 -28.77 -1.28 45.48
C GLU A 645 -28.14 -2.66 45.19
N ARG A 646 -27.08 -3.01 45.91
CA ARG A 646 -26.46 -4.34 45.80
C ARG A 646 -27.45 -5.49 46.04
N ALA A 647 -28.37 -5.31 46.99
CA ALA A 647 -29.43 -6.29 47.26
C ALA A 647 -30.56 -6.27 46.21
N ASP A 648 -30.71 -5.21 45.41
CA ASP A 648 -31.58 -5.22 44.23
C ASP A 648 -30.96 -6.11 43.12
N ARG A 649 -29.62 -6.06 42.97
CA ARG A 649 -28.89 -6.95 42.05
C ARG A 649 -28.98 -8.43 42.45
N GLY A 650 -28.79 -8.74 43.74
CA GLY A 650 -28.98 -10.10 44.26
C GLY A 650 -30.38 -10.66 43.98
N MET A 651 -31.42 -9.83 44.15
CA MET A 651 -32.80 -10.21 43.83
C MET A 651 -33.04 -10.43 42.32
N MET A 652 -32.42 -9.64 41.44
CA MET A 652 -32.50 -9.86 39.99
C MET A 652 -31.85 -11.18 39.58
N ARG A 653 -30.67 -11.51 40.13
CA ARG A 653 -30.01 -12.81 39.90
C ARG A 653 -30.86 -13.98 40.36
N GLU A 654 -31.45 -13.88 41.56
CA GLU A 654 -32.37 -14.89 42.08
C GLU A 654 -33.59 -15.06 41.16
N ALA A 655 -34.16 -13.96 40.67
CA ALA A 655 -35.29 -13.99 39.75
C ALA A 655 -34.93 -14.67 38.41
N ILE A 656 -33.73 -14.39 37.86
CA ILE A 656 -33.22 -15.04 36.65
C ILE A 656 -33.11 -16.56 36.87
N LEU A 657 -32.51 -17.00 37.98
CA LEU A 657 -32.36 -18.43 38.28
C LEU A 657 -33.71 -19.14 38.47
N VAL A 658 -34.67 -18.51 39.15
CA VAL A 658 -36.03 -19.05 39.33
C VAL A 658 -36.76 -19.14 37.99
N ALA A 659 -36.67 -18.11 37.16
CA ALA A 659 -37.28 -18.09 35.83
C ALA A 659 -36.64 -19.12 34.88
N ALA A 660 -35.31 -19.20 34.88
CA ALA A 660 -34.55 -20.17 34.08
C ALA A 660 -34.94 -21.61 34.44
N LYS A 661 -34.98 -21.93 35.73
CA LYS A 661 -35.40 -23.26 36.22
C LYS A 661 -36.85 -23.58 35.83
N ALA A 662 -37.76 -22.64 36.01
CA ALA A 662 -39.17 -22.85 35.66
C ALA A 662 -39.37 -23.08 34.15
N ALA A 663 -38.64 -22.34 33.30
CA ALA A 663 -38.67 -22.53 31.85
C ALA A 663 -38.04 -23.87 31.43
N TYR A 664 -36.89 -24.22 32.03
CA TYR A 664 -36.19 -25.49 31.80
C TYR A 664 -37.03 -26.70 32.19
N ASP A 665 -37.63 -26.68 33.39
CA ASP A 665 -38.54 -27.74 33.87
C ASP A 665 -39.78 -27.89 32.96
N ALA A 666 -40.20 -26.81 32.29
CA ALA A 666 -41.28 -26.80 31.32
C ALA A 666 -40.84 -27.18 29.89
N GLY A 667 -39.57 -27.52 29.66
CA GLY A 667 -39.03 -27.92 28.37
C GLY A 667 -39.07 -26.83 27.30
N ARG A 668 -39.00 -25.56 27.71
CA ARG A 668 -39.06 -24.40 26.81
C ARG A 668 -37.98 -23.39 27.14
N GLN A 669 -37.68 -22.51 26.18
CA GLN A 669 -36.77 -21.40 26.38
C GLN A 669 -37.37 -20.37 27.35
N MET A 670 -36.51 -19.75 28.17
CA MET A 670 -36.88 -18.61 29.01
C MET A 670 -37.15 -17.39 28.13
N ILE A 671 -38.28 -16.73 28.37
CA ILE A 671 -38.64 -15.45 27.73
C ILE A 671 -38.68 -14.33 28.77
N THR A 672 -38.69 -13.06 28.34
CA THR A 672 -38.77 -11.90 29.25
C THR A 672 -39.94 -11.99 30.24
N GLY A 673 -41.09 -12.51 29.80
CA GLY A 673 -42.26 -12.72 30.66
C GLY A 673 -42.03 -13.68 31.82
N ASP A 674 -41.11 -14.63 31.71
CA ASP A 674 -40.78 -15.53 32.82
C ASP A 674 -40.02 -14.80 33.92
N LEU A 675 -39.11 -13.90 33.55
CA LEU A 675 -38.40 -13.04 34.50
C LEU A 675 -39.38 -12.12 35.23
N GLN A 676 -40.34 -11.53 34.51
CA GLN A 676 -41.40 -10.71 35.11
C GLN A 676 -42.25 -11.54 36.09
N ALA A 677 -42.64 -12.75 35.71
CA ALA A 677 -43.43 -13.63 36.56
C ALA A 677 -42.67 -14.00 37.85
N ALA A 678 -41.35 -14.23 37.77
CA ALA A 678 -40.50 -14.47 38.94
C ALA A 678 -40.46 -13.24 39.89
N LEU A 679 -40.31 -12.04 39.33
CA LEU A 679 -40.33 -10.79 40.11
C LEU A 679 -41.70 -10.53 40.78
N TYR A 680 -42.81 -10.76 40.07
CA TYR A 680 -44.14 -10.64 40.67
C TYR A 680 -44.40 -11.70 41.74
N ARG A 681 -43.84 -12.91 41.60
CA ARG A 681 -43.87 -13.90 42.68
C ARG A 681 -43.16 -13.38 43.93
N PHE A 682 -41.99 -12.77 43.78
CA PHE A 682 -41.27 -12.13 44.89
C PHE A 682 -42.04 -10.96 45.49
N ALA A 683 -42.76 -10.18 44.68
CA ALA A 683 -43.63 -9.11 45.17
C ALA A 683 -44.80 -9.62 46.02
N SER A 684 -45.31 -10.82 45.72
CA SER A 684 -46.39 -11.46 46.46
C SER A 684 -45.93 -12.29 47.67
N ASP A 685 -44.63 -12.52 47.84
CA ASP A 685 -44.08 -13.39 48.88
C ASP A 685 -44.01 -12.67 50.24
N GLU A 686 -44.98 -12.94 51.11
CA GLU A 686 -45.08 -12.35 52.46
C GLU A 686 -43.87 -12.64 53.37
N THR A 687 -43.02 -13.62 53.01
CA THR A 687 -41.80 -13.91 53.78
C THR A 687 -40.67 -12.92 53.49
N ARG A 688 -40.76 -12.16 52.39
CA ARG A 688 -39.79 -11.11 52.04
C ARG A 688 -40.15 -9.78 52.70
N PRO A 689 -39.15 -8.95 53.08
CA PRO A 689 -39.40 -7.60 53.61
C PRO A 689 -40.24 -6.75 52.64
N GLU A 690 -41.13 -5.91 53.19
CA GLU A 690 -42.03 -5.06 52.39
C GLU A 690 -41.29 -4.22 51.34
N VAL A 691 -40.16 -3.63 51.71
CA VAL A 691 -39.31 -2.84 50.80
C VAL A 691 -38.87 -3.66 49.58
N ARG A 692 -38.52 -4.93 49.77
CA ARG A 692 -38.08 -5.83 48.68
C ARG A 692 -39.26 -6.25 47.79
N ARG A 693 -40.44 -6.46 48.39
CA ARG A 693 -41.67 -6.75 47.63
C ARG A 693 -42.04 -5.60 46.71
N THR A 694 -42.01 -4.36 47.22
CA THR A 694 -42.29 -3.16 46.42
C THR A 694 -41.25 -2.96 45.31
N ARG A 695 -39.97 -3.22 45.59
CA ARG A 695 -38.92 -3.17 44.55
C ARG A 695 -39.14 -4.20 43.45
N ALA A 696 -39.44 -5.45 43.81
CA ALA A 696 -39.72 -6.52 42.84
C ALA A 696 -40.93 -6.18 41.96
N GLN A 697 -41.98 -5.59 42.55
CA GLN A 697 -43.14 -5.09 41.82
C GLN A 697 -42.75 -4.03 40.77
N ASN A 698 -41.97 -3.03 41.18
CA ASN A 698 -41.52 -1.96 40.28
C ASN A 698 -40.65 -2.50 39.13
N MET A 699 -39.73 -3.42 39.42
CA MET A 699 -38.90 -4.06 38.40
C MET A 699 -39.75 -4.86 37.40
N GLY A 700 -40.74 -5.61 37.90
CA GLY A 700 -41.69 -6.34 37.05
C GLY A 700 -42.51 -5.41 36.17
N GLU A 701 -42.95 -4.26 36.67
CA GLU A 701 -43.65 -3.24 35.89
C GLU A 701 -42.76 -2.63 34.79
N SER A 702 -41.48 -2.34 35.08
CA SER A 702 -40.53 -1.85 34.07
C SER A 702 -40.34 -2.83 32.91
N LEU A 703 -40.22 -4.13 33.19
CA LEU A 703 -40.13 -5.17 32.15
C LEU A 703 -41.37 -5.20 31.24
N GLY A 704 -42.51 -4.72 31.75
CA GLY A 704 -43.78 -4.57 31.02
C GLY A 704 -43.63 -3.92 29.64
N VAL A 705 -42.74 -2.94 29.51
CA VAL A 705 -42.50 -2.19 28.27
C VAL A 705 -42.00 -3.10 27.14
N PHE A 706 -41.14 -4.07 27.47
CA PHE A 706 -40.54 -5.00 26.51
C PHE A 706 -41.45 -6.16 26.11
N MET A 707 -42.65 -6.23 26.66
CA MET A 707 -43.63 -7.30 26.38
C MET A 707 -44.84 -6.80 25.59
N GLN A 708 -44.85 -5.52 25.22
CA GLN A 708 -45.97 -4.88 24.54
C GLN A 708 -45.60 -4.45 23.12
N GLY A 709 -46.58 -4.51 22.21
CA GLY A 709 -46.44 -4.06 20.82
C GLY A 709 -45.20 -4.65 20.13
N PHE A 710 -44.47 -3.79 19.43
CA PHE A 710 -43.26 -4.15 18.68
C PHE A 710 -42.14 -4.74 19.55
N LEU A 711 -41.94 -4.22 20.77
CA LEU A 711 -40.89 -4.74 21.66
C LEU A 711 -41.23 -6.15 22.16
N GLY A 712 -42.52 -6.42 22.41
CA GLY A 712 -43.00 -7.75 22.74
C GLY A 712 -42.76 -8.78 21.63
N GLU A 713 -42.90 -8.37 20.36
CA GLU A 713 -42.57 -9.22 19.20
C GLU A 713 -41.08 -9.61 19.20
N LEU A 714 -40.19 -8.67 19.55
CA LEU A 714 -38.75 -8.90 19.53
C LEU A 714 -38.24 -9.68 20.75
N PHE A 715 -38.67 -9.32 21.95
CA PHE A 715 -38.01 -9.75 23.20
C PHE A 715 -38.80 -10.76 24.02
N ASN A 716 -40.13 -10.83 23.85
CA ASN A 716 -40.99 -11.70 24.66
C ASN A 716 -41.50 -12.94 23.92
N ARG A 717 -40.66 -13.52 23.07
CA ARG A 717 -40.95 -14.75 22.34
C ARG A 717 -39.74 -15.68 22.41
N PRO A 718 -39.95 -17.00 22.30
CA PRO A 718 -38.86 -17.90 22.04
C PRO A 718 -38.16 -17.50 20.73
N GLY A 719 -36.83 -17.52 20.76
CA GLY A 719 -35.99 -17.21 19.62
C GLY A 719 -35.55 -18.47 18.90
N GLU A 720 -35.34 -18.33 17.61
CA GLU A 720 -34.68 -19.34 16.80
C GLU A 720 -33.26 -18.85 16.50
N ASN A 721 -32.31 -19.78 16.41
CA ASN A 721 -30.98 -19.44 15.93
C ASN A 721 -31.10 -18.85 14.54
N TRP A 722 -30.46 -17.71 14.32
CA TRP A 722 -30.43 -17.10 13.02
C TRP A 722 -29.80 -18.05 12.01
N PRO A 723 -30.28 -18.09 10.75
CA PRO A 723 -29.68 -18.92 9.75
C PRO A 723 -28.22 -18.51 9.59
N GLU A 724 -27.31 -19.48 9.73
CA GLU A 724 -25.90 -19.23 9.49
C GLU A 724 -25.68 -18.91 8.02
N ALA A 725 -25.01 -17.79 7.77
CA ALA A 725 -24.77 -17.24 6.46
C ALA A 725 -23.33 -16.71 6.39
N ASP A 726 -22.77 -16.65 5.18
CA ASP A 726 -21.48 -16.02 4.92
C ASP A 726 -21.53 -14.52 5.23
N VAL A 727 -22.66 -13.87 4.89
CA VAL A 727 -22.92 -12.46 5.18
C VAL A 727 -24.26 -12.31 5.90
N THR A 728 -24.25 -11.73 7.09
CA THR A 728 -25.46 -11.36 7.84
C THR A 728 -25.56 -9.84 7.93
N LEU A 729 -26.56 -9.27 7.26
CA LEU A 729 -26.84 -7.82 7.29
C LEU A 729 -28.02 -7.53 8.20
N ILE A 730 -27.82 -6.60 9.14
CA ILE A 730 -28.77 -6.25 10.19
C ILE A 730 -29.06 -4.74 10.08
N ASP A 731 -30.20 -4.41 9.47
CA ASP A 731 -30.75 -3.06 9.48
C ASP A 731 -31.49 -2.85 10.81
N LEU A 732 -30.90 -2.05 11.69
CA LEU A 732 -31.44 -1.71 13.01
C LEU A 732 -32.79 -0.96 12.91
N GLY A 733 -33.11 -0.38 11.74
CA GLY A 733 -34.44 0.06 11.39
C GLY A 733 -35.09 0.99 12.41
N THR A 734 -36.13 0.50 13.10
CA THR A 734 -36.86 1.29 14.10
C THR A 734 -36.05 1.51 15.38
N LEU A 735 -35.16 0.58 15.74
CA LEU A 735 -34.35 0.66 16.96
C LEU A 735 -33.28 1.75 16.90
N ALA A 736 -32.88 2.19 15.70
CA ALA A 736 -31.94 3.28 15.51
C ALA A 736 -32.56 4.69 15.70
N ARG A 737 -33.84 4.78 16.06
CA ARG A 737 -34.55 6.05 16.28
C ARG A 737 -34.51 6.45 17.75
N GLU A 738 -34.58 7.76 18.01
CA GLU A 738 -34.75 8.30 19.37
C GLU A 738 -35.93 7.66 20.10
N GLY A 739 -35.74 7.33 21.38
CA GLY A 739 -36.71 6.67 22.25
C GLY A 739 -36.66 5.14 22.25
N TYR A 740 -35.76 4.53 21.47
CA TYR A 740 -35.54 3.08 21.44
C TYR A 740 -34.15 2.68 21.96
N GLU A 741 -33.43 3.56 22.64
CA GLU A 741 -32.04 3.36 23.06
C GLU A 741 -31.87 2.11 23.92
N ALA A 742 -32.79 1.86 24.85
CA ALA A 742 -32.80 0.66 25.68
C ALA A 742 -33.01 -0.61 24.86
N ALA A 743 -33.96 -0.57 23.91
CA ALA A 743 -34.28 -1.69 23.04
C ALA A 743 -33.15 -1.99 22.05
N LEU A 744 -32.48 -0.94 21.54
CA LEU A 744 -31.28 -1.06 20.72
C LEU A 744 -30.16 -1.75 21.50
N ALA A 745 -29.93 -1.36 22.75
CA ALA A 745 -28.90 -1.97 23.58
C ALA A 745 -29.16 -3.47 23.83
N VAL A 746 -30.41 -3.83 24.18
CA VAL A 746 -30.79 -5.25 24.37
C VAL A 746 -30.65 -6.05 23.07
N ALA A 747 -31.06 -5.46 21.94
CA ALA A 747 -30.90 -6.10 20.64
C ALA A 747 -29.42 -6.32 20.31
N TYR A 748 -28.59 -5.29 20.46
CA TYR A 748 -27.16 -5.37 20.20
C TYR A 748 -26.46 -6.38 21.11
N THR A 749 -26.80 -6.44 22.39
CA THR A 749 -26.30 -7.47 23.31
C THR A 749 -26.66 -8.88 22.82
N SER A 750 -27.89 -9.09 22.36
CA SER A 750 -28.32 -10.39 21.82
C SER A 750 -27.52 -10.79 20.57
N LEU A 751 -27.19 -9.83 19.71
CA LEU A 751 -26.33 -10.04 18.53
C LEU A 751 -24.90 -10.42 18.93
N VAL A 752 -24.30 -9.64 19.84
CA VAL A 752 -22.95 -9.89 20.34
C VAL A 752 -22.85 -11.28 20.99
N ASN A 753 -23.86 -11.68 21.78
CA ASN A 753 -23.91 -13.02 22.36
C ASN A 753 -24.05 -14.13 21.31
N THR A 754 -24.88 -13.92 20.29
CA THR A 754 -25.01 -14.86 19.17
C THR A 754 -23.68 -15.05 18.45
N ILE A 755 -22.98 -13.95 18.17
CA ILE A 755 -21.66 -13.97 17.53
C ILE A 755 -20.63 -14.65 18.44
N ASN A 756 -20.65 -14.36 19.74
CA ASN A 756 -19.78 -14.98 20.72
C ASN A 756 -19.99 -16.51 20.78
N ASN A 757 -21.24 -16.97 20.76
CA ASN A 757 -21.57 -18.40 20.71
C ASN A 757 -21.00 -19.08 19.47
N ILE A 758 -21.07 -18.43 18.31
CA ILE A 758 -20.48 -18.95 17.06
C ILE A 758 -18.95 -18.97 17.17
N ALA A 759 -18.33 -17.91 17.70
CA ALA A 759 -16.89 -17.80 17.88
C ALA A 759 -16.35 -18.88 18.84
N GLU A 760 -17.02 -19.13 19.96
CA GLU A 760 -16.64 -20.20 20.91
C GLU A 760 -16.73 -21.59 20.29
N ARG A 761 -17.83 -21.87 19.56
CA ARG A 761 -18.01 -23.15 18.87
C ARG A 761 -16.92 -23.40 17.84
N ASP A 762 -16.54 -22.35 17.11
CA ASP A 762 -15.65 -22.43 15.95
C ASP A 762 -14.22 -21.99 16.25
N GLN A 763 -13.85 -21.85 17.52
CA GLN A 763 -12.53 -21.36 17.96
C GLN A 763 -11.34 -22.16 17.43
N PHE A 764 -11.57 -23.41 16.99
CA PHE A 764 -10.56 -24.29 16.40
C PHE A 764 -10.59 -24.33 14.86
N LEU A 765 -11.39 -23.48 14.21
CA LEU A 765 -11.46 -23.33 12.77
C LEU A 765 -10.63 -22.12 12.30
N ASP A 766 -10.05 -22.22 11.11
CA ASP A 766 -9.28 -21.12 10.51
C ASP A 766 -10.16 -19.98 9.97
N ARG A 767 -11.48 -20.16 9.92
CA ARG A 767 -12.42 -19.18 9.36
C ARG A 767 -12.83 -18.15 10.40
N GLU A 768 -12.34 -16.93 10.23
CA GLU A 768 -12.56 -15.82 11.15
C GLU A 768 -13.99 -15.25 11.08
N ILE A 769 -14.34 -14.45 12.09
CA ILE A 769 -15.58 -13.66 12.14
C ILE A 769 -15.22 -12.17 12.16
N VAL A 770 -15.89 -11.38 11.32
CA VAL A 770 -15.80 -9.91 11.38
C VAL A 770 -17.18 -9.36 11.68
N PHE A 771 -17.29 -8.60 12.77
CA PHE A 771 -18.50 -7.87 13.13
C PHE A 771 -18.30 -6.38 12.93
N ALA A 772 -18.89 -5.85 11.88
CA ALA A 772 -18.84 -4.44 11.53
C ALA A 772 -20.10 -3.70 11.98
N THR A 773 -19.93 -2.62 12.73
CA THR A 773 -21.01 -1.74 13.16
C THR A 773 -20.84 -0.36 12.56
N ASP A 774 -21.76 0.04 11.69
CA ASP A 774 -21.88 1.41 11.19
C ASP A 774 -22.69 2.28 12.17
N GLU A 775 -22.33 3.55 12.26
CA GLU A 775 -22.81 4.48 13.30
C GLU A 775 -22.60 3.96 14.71
N ALA A 776 -21.37 3.50 14.99
CA ALA A 776 -20.98 2.94 16.28
C ALA A 776 -21.23 3.87 17.48
N HIS A 777 -21.36 5.18 17.30
CA HIS A 777 -21.73 6.11 18.38
C HIS A 777 -23.07 5.74 19.05
N MET A 778 -24.00 5.10 18.33
CA MET A 778 -25.30 4.67 18.88
C MET A 778 -25.15 3.60 19.98
N ILE A 779 -24.06 2.81 19.96
CA ILE A 779 -23.82 1.74 20.92
C ILE A 779 -22.81 2.14 22.00
N THR A 780 -21.86 3.03 21.67
CA THR A 780 -20.75 3.39 22.57
C THR A 780 -21.12 4.51 23.55
N THR A 781 -22.21 5.22 23.31
CA THR A 781 -22.77 6.23 24.22
C THR A 781 -23.50 5.62 25.42
N ASN A 782 -23.99 4.39 25.30
CA ASN A 782 -24.74 3.74 26.37
C ASN A 782 -23.78 3.24 27.48
N PRO A 783 -23.91 3.75 28.73
CA PRO A 783 -22.98 3.47 29.81
C PRO A 783 -22.99 2.02 30.30
N LEU A 784 -24.05 1.26 30.00
CA LEU A 784 -24.17 -0.16 30.37
C LEU A 784 -23.73 -1.09 29.23
N LEU A 785 -23.95 -0.68 27.97
CA LEU A 785 -23.58 -1.49 26.82
C LEU A 785 -22.07 -1.47 26.55
N ALA A 786 -21.43 -0.30 26.65
CA ALA A 786 -20.02 -0.18 26.31
C ALA A 786 -19.08 -1.06 27.16
N PRO A 787 -19.20 -1.12 28.51
CA PRO A 787 -18.39 -2.02 29.33
C PRO A 787 -18.60 -3.51 29.00
N PHE A 788 -19.86 -3.89 28.72
CA PHE A 788 -20.22 -5.26 28.34
C PHE A 788 -19.57 -5.66 27.01
N VAL A 789 -19.70 -4.82 25.98
CA VAL A 789 -19.07 -5.06 24.67
C VAL A 789 -17.55 -5.15 24.81
N VAL A 790 -16.92 -4.31 25.64
CA VAL A 790 -15.48 -4.39 25.90
C VAL A 790 -15.08 -5.74 26.48
N LYS A 791 -15.83 -6.28 27.45
CA LYS A 791 -15.54 -7.58 28.06
C LYS A 791 -15.56 -8.70 27.00
N ILE A 792 -16.61 -8.76 26.18
CA ILE A 792 -16.73 -9.80 25.14
C ILE A 792 -15.66 -9.65 24.06
N VAL A 793 -15.41 -8.42 23.60
CA VAL A 793 -14.46 -8.18 22.50
C VAL A 793 -13.02 -8.46 22.94
N LYS A 794 -12.68 -8.30 24.22
CA LYS A 794 -11.39 -8.77 24.76
C LYS A 794 -11.21 -10.28 24.54
N MET A 795 -12.26 -11.08 24.76
CA MET A 795 -12.22 -12.52 24.53
C MET A 795 -12.13 -12.86 23.03
N TRP A 796 -12.83 -12.11 22.17
CA TRP A 796 -12.85 -12.33 20.72
C TRP A 796 -11.48 -12.39 20.06
N ARG A 797 -10.51 -11.65 20.61
CA ARG A 797 -9.10 -11.74 20.20
C ARG A 797 -8.55 -13.17 20.22
N LYS A 798 -8.93 -13.98 21.21
CA LYS A 798 -8.51 -15.39 21.36
C LYS A 798 -9.33 -16.33 20.46
N LEU A 799 -10.54 -15.93 20.07
CA LEU A 799 -11.50 -16.76 19.32
C LEU A 799 -11.50 -16.52 17.79
N GLY A 800 -10.63 -15.64 17.27
CA GLY A 800 -10.61 -15.31 15.85
C GLY A 800 -11.81 -14.47 15.38
N ALA A 801 -12.40 -13.69 16.29
CA ALA A 801 -13.48 -12.74 16.01
C ALA A 801 -12.99 -11.29 16.14
N TRP A 802 -13.43 -10.41 15.24
CA TRP A 802 -12.91 -9.06 15.13
C TRP A 802 -14.02 -8.02 15.04
N LEU A 803 -14.09 -7.12 16.05
CA LEU A 803 -14.96 -5.95 16.04
C LEU A 803 -14.41 -4.82 15.16
N TRP A 804 -15.20 -4.38 14.19
CA TRP A 804 -14.94 -3.21 13.34
C TRP A 804 -16.00 -2.14 13.60
N LEU A 805 -15.57 -0.94 13.97
CA LEU A 805 -16.46 0.18 14.30
C LEU A 805 -16.31 1.28 13.26
N ALA A 806 -17.42 1.82 12.77
CA ALA A 806 -17.41 2.98 11.90
C ALA A 806 -18.24 4.12 12.50
N THR A 807 -17.64 5.31 12.64
CA THR A 807 -18.31 6.47 13.25
C THR A 807 -17.97 7.77 12.54
N GLN A 808 -18.91 8.74 12.58
CA GLN A 808 -18.74 10.07 12.00
C GLN A 808 -18.24 11.11 13.00
N ASN A 809 -18.60 10.95 14.28
CA ASN A 809 -18.25 11.88 15.35
C ASN A 809 -17.63 11.10 16.51
N LEU A 810 -16.48 11.58 17.00
CA LEU A 810 -15.82 11.04 18.20
C LEU A 810 -16.14 11.86 19.45
N GLU A 811 -16.64 13.09 19.32
CA GLU A 811 -17.05 13.91 20.46
C GLU A 811 -18.11 13.19 21.31
N ASP A 812 -19.04 12.51 20.63
CA ASP A 812 -20.14 11.75 21.23
C ASP A 812 -19.66 10.53 22.02
N PHE A 813 -18.39 10.12 21.91
CA PHE A 813 -17.87 9.00 22.67
C PHE A 813 -17.59 9.42 24.12
N PRO A 814 -18.26 8.81 25.11
CA PRO A 814 -17.98 9.11 26.51
C PRO A 814 -16.58 8.62 26.88
N ASN A 815 -15.98 9.22 27.93
CA ASN A 815 -14.67 8.81 28.42
C ASN A 815 -14.64 7.34 28.87
N THR A 816 -15.79 6.75 29.20
CA THR A 816 -15.93 5.31 29.51
C THR A 816 -15.60 4.41 28.31
N SER A 817 -15.82 4.88 27.08
CA SER A 817 -15.49 4.17 25.84
C SER A 817 -14.01 4.20 25.48
N LYS A 818 -13.18 4.91 26.28
CA LYS A 818 -11.73 4.93 26.13
C LYS A 818 -11.10 3.54 26.25
N LYS A 819 -11.58 2.70 27.16
CA LYS A 819 -11.10 1.31 27.29
C LYS A 819 -11.29 0.52 25.98
N MET A 820 -12.44 0.70 25.33
CA MET A 820 -12.74 0.05 24.05
C MET A 820 -11.84 0.55 22.91
N LEU A 821 -11.73 1.88 22.76
CA LEU A 821 -10.92 2.46 21.68
C LEU A 821 -9.42 2.19 21.84
N ASN A 822 -8.92 2.13 23.08
CA ASN A 822 -7.51 1.79 23.37
C ASN A 822 -7.13 0.36 22.97
N MET A 823 -8.11 -0.55 22.98
CA MET A 823 -7.91 -1.95 22.55
C MET A 823 -7.77 -2.05 21.03
N ILE A 824 -8.35 -1.12 20.27
CA ILE A 824 -8.34 -1.16 18.81
C ILE A 824 -6.95 -0.82 18.28
N GLU A 825 -6.35 -1.77 17.57
CA GLU A 825 -5.04 -1.57 16.93
C GLU A 825 -5.16 -0.71 15.66
N TRP A 826 -6.13 -1.00 14.80
CA TRP A 826 -6.23 -0.44 13.45
C TRP A 826 -7.12 0.80 13.44
N TRP A 827 -6.54 1.95 13.14
CA TRP A 827 -7.28 3.21 12.98
C TRP A 827 -7.21 3.65 11.53
N LEU A 828 -8.33 3.62 10.82
CA LEU A 828 -8.47 4.16 9.47
C LEU A 828 -9.19 5.50 9.55
N CYS A 829 -8.43 6.56 9.43
CA CYS A 829 -8.88 7.93 9.62
C CYS A 829 -9.01 8.63 8.26
N LEU A 830 -10.23 8.74 7.73
CA LEU A 830 -10.50 9.51 6.50
C LEU A 830 -10.33 11.02 6.74
N VAL A 831 -10.25 11.81 5.67
CA VAL A 831 -10.15 13.28 5.74
C VAL A 831 -11.06 13.88 6.82
N MET A 832 -10.50 14.74 7.66
CA MET A 832 -11.18 15.34 8.81
C MET A 832 -10.67 16.75 9.11
N PRO A 833 -11.49 17.62 9.72
CA PRO A 833 -11.05 18.93 10.16
C PRO A 833 -10.10 18.84 11.38
N PRO A 834 -9.35 19.90 11.69
CA PRO A 834 -8.38 19.89 12.81
C PRO A 834 -8.99 19.58 14.18
N GLU A 835 -10.24 20.00 14.40
CA GLU A 835 -10.98 19.75 15.64
C GLU A 835 -11.12 18.24 15.91
N GLU A 836 -11.47 17.47 14.89
CA GLU A 836 -11.63 16.01 14.99
C GLU A 836 -10.29 15.28 15.22
N VAL A 837 -9.17 15.84 14.76
CA VAL A 837 -7.83 15.30 15.05
C VAL A 837 -7.50 15.41 16.55
N GLU A 838 -7.92 16.50 17.20
CA GLU A 838 -7.77 16.66 18.65
C GLU A 838 -8.73 15.72 19.42
N GLU A 839 -9.91 15.43 18.87
CA GLU A 839 -10.81 14.43 19.45
C GLU A 839 -10.20 13.02 19.40
N ILE A 840 -9.53 12.63 18.31
CA ILE A 840 -8.74 11.39 18.28
C ILE A 840 -7.66 11.41 19.38
N ALA A 841 -7.00 12.56 19.58
CA ALA A 841 -5.94 12.70 20.57
C ALA A 841 -6.41 12.49 22.03
N ARG A 842 -7.73 12.60 22.30
CA ARG A 842 -8.32 12.23 23.61
C ARG A 842 -8.19 10.74 23.91
N PHE A 843 -8.26 9.90 22.88
CA PHE A 843 -8.28 8.44 22.99
C PHE A 843 -6.95 7.80 22.62
N LYS A 844 -6.31 8.25 21.54
CA LYS A 844 -5.02 7.73 21.06
C LYS A 844 -3.95 8.81 21.21
N LYS A 845 -2.84 8.49 21.89
CA LYS A 845 -1.70 9.42 21.96
C LYS A 845 -1.07 9.56 20.58
N LEU A 846 -1.24 10.72 19.95
CA LEU A 846 -0.69 11.04 18.64
C LEU A 846 0.64 11.78 18.77
N THR A 847 1.64 11.38 17.97
CA THR A 847 2.87 12.15 17.78
C THR A 847 2.61 13.40 16.92
N ALA A 848 3.53 14.36 16.93
CA ALA A 848 3.43 15.53 16.05
C ALA A 848 3.39 15.15 14.57
N GLU A 849 4.13 14.09 14.18
CA GLU A 849 4.14 13.55 12.83
C GLU A 849 2.79 12.93 12.44
N GLN A 850 2.19 12.12 13.32
CA GLN A 850 0.88 11.51 13.07
C GLN A 850 -0.21 12.58 12.91
N LYS A 851 -0.17 13.64 13.76
CA LYS A 851 -1.08 14.79 13.63
C LYS A 851 -0.87 15.50 12.28
N ALA A 852 0.36 15.76 11.89
CA ALA A 852 0.67 16.40 10.61
C ALA A 852 0.18 15.55 9.41
N MET A 853 0.34 14.22 9.48
CA MET A 853 -0.13 13.30 8.45
C MET A 853 -1.66 13.32 8.33
N LEU A 854 -2.40 13.22 9.45
CA LEU A 854 -3.87 13.32 9.48
C LEU A 854 -4.38 14.63 8.88
N LEU A 855 -3.77 15.74 9.26
CA LEU A 855 -4.12 17.08 8.75
C LEU A 855 -3.76 17.28 7.27
N SER A 856 -2.90 16.44 6.70
CA SER A 856 -2.52 16.51 5.29
C SER A 856 -3.49 15.80 4.35
N ALA A 857 -4.38 14.95 4.87
CA ALA A 857 -5.35 14.21 4.08
C ALA A 857 -6.35 15.17 3.41
N THR A 858 -6.62 14.94 2.12
CA THR A 858 -7.53 15.76 1.31
C THR A 858 -8.56 14.91 0.58
N LYS A 859 -9.73 15.49 0.32
CA LYS A 859 -10.74 14.89 -0.57
C LYS A 859 -10.97 15.78 -1.79
N THR A 860 -11.01 15.13 -2.96
CA THR A 860 -11.37 15.77 -4.22
C THR A 860 -12.61 15.07 -4.79
N PRO A 861 -13.78 15.77 -4.85
CA PRO A 861 -15.01 15.18 -5.35
C PRO A 861 -14.84 14.50 -6.71
N ARG A 862 -15.43 13.32 -6.86
CA ARG A 862 -15.36 12.47 -8.08
C ARG A 862 -13.96 11.96 -8.47
N CYS A 863 -12.92 12.28 -7.70
CA CYS A 863 -11.57 11.77 -7.91
C CYS A 863 -11.18 10.76 -6.82
N TYR A 864 -11.07 11.22 -5.57
CA TYR A 864 -10.59 10.40 -4.45
C TYR A 864 -10.95 10.99 -3.08
N THR A 865 -10.89 10.15 -2.06
CA THR A 865 -10.79 10.53 -0.64
C THR A 865 -9.46 10.02 -0.11
N GLU A 866 -8.70 10.85 0.60
CA GLU A 866 -7.54 10.39 1.36
C GLU A 866 -7.92 10.05 2.81
N GLY A 867 -7.11 9.18 3.41
CA GLY A 867 -7.12 8.88 4.82
C GLY A 867 -5.74 8.46 5.29
N VAL A 868 -5.62 8.16 6.57
CA VAL A 868 -4.40 7.68 7.21
C VAL A 868 -4.72 6.38 7.93
N VAL A 869 -3.87 5.37 7.74
CA VAL A 869 -3.86 4.17 8.58
C VAL A 869 -2.85 4.39 9.71
N LEU A 870 -3.27 4.17 10.95
CA LEU A 870 -2.41 4.17 12.13
C LEU A 870 -2.52 2.82 12.84
N ALA A 871 -1.48 1.99 12.71
CA ALA A 871 -1.32 0.71 13.40
C ALA A 871 0.16 0.55 13.83
N SER A 872 0.46 -0.43 14.69
CA SER A 872 1.80 -0.55 15.26
C SER A 872 2.92 -0.83 14.24
N ARG A 873 2.59 -1.46 13.10
CA ARG A 873 3.56 -1.79 12.04
C ARG A 873 3.43 -0.94 10.78
N ILE A 874 2.40 -0.10 10.69
CA ILE A 874 2.14 0.73 9.52
C ILE A 874 1.49 2.05 9.93
N GLU A 875 2.12 3.14 9.48
CA GLU A 875 1.60 4.50 9.60
C GLU A 875 1.76 5.16 8.23
N ALA A 876 0.66 5.26 7.48
CA ALA A 876 0.73 5.69 6.08
C ALA A 876 -0.51 6.46 5.65
N LEU A 877 -0.29 7.47 4.81
CA LEU A 877 -1.36 8.16 4.08
C LEU A 877 -1.77 7.32 2.87
N PHE A 878 -3.06 7.08 2.73
CA PHE A 878 -3.63 6.35 1.60
C PHE A 878 -4.67 7.20 0.87
N ARG A 879 -4.90 6.84 -0.39
CA ARG A 879 -5.88 7.41 -1.29
C ARG A 879 -6.84 6.31 -1.74
N ALA A 880 -8.11 6.47 -1.41
CA ALA A 880 -9.18 5.58 -1.84
C ALA A 880 -9.61 5.93 -3.26
N VAL A 881 -9.26 5.07 -4.22
CA VAL A 881 -9.72 5.11 -5.62
C VAL A 881 -10.31 3.74 -5.99
N PRO A 882 -11.41 3.31 -5.36
CA PRO A 882 -11.91 1.95 -5.58
C PRO A 882 -12.54 1.75 -6.98
N PRO A 883 -12.66 0.48 -7.42
CA PRO A 883 -13.44 0.10 -8.59
C PRO A 883 -14.83 0.73 -8.60
N SER A 884 -15.32 1.07 -9.79
CA SER A 884 -16.59 1.78 -9.95
C SER A 884 -17.79 0.98 -9.43
N LEU A 885 -17.69 -0.36 -9.47
CA LEU A 885 -18.71 -1.25 -8.92
C LEU A 885 -18.91 -1.02 -7.41
N TYR A 886 -17.85 -1.06 -6.61
CA TYR A 886 -17.95 -0.93 -5.16
C TYR A 886 -18.38 0.48 -4.72
N LEU A 887 -18.06 1.50 -5.51
CA LEU A 887 -18.65 2.83 -5.33
C LEU A 887 -20.14 2.81 -5.59
N ALA A 888 -20.59 2.27 -6.72
CA ALA A 888 -22.00 2.24 -7.09
C ALA A 888 -22.88 1.48 -6.09
N LEU A 889 -22.34 0.42 -5.45
CA LEU A 889 -23.01 -0.30 -4.37
C LEU A 889 -23.16 0.55 -3.10
N GLY A 890 -22.20 1.44 -2.82
CA GLY A 890 -22.19 2.32 -1.65
C GLY A 890 -22.78 3.73 -1.87
N MET A 891 -23.33 4.02 -3.04
CA MET A 891 -23.95 5.31 -3.36
C MET A 891 -25.33 5.43 -2.68
N THR A 892 -25.43 6.15 -1.56
CA THR A 892 -26.66 6.23 -0.74
C THR A 892 -27.34 7.60 -0.75
N GLU A 893 -26.76 8.60 -1.43
CA GLU A 893 -27.31 9.96 -1.47
C GLU A 893 -28.64 10.02 -2.25
N LYS A 894 -29.44 11.06 -1.97
CA LYS A 894 -30.77 11.23 -2.56
C LYS A 894 -30.74 11.25 -4.09
N GLU A 895 -29.79 11.99 -4.67
CA GLU A 895 -29.64 12.12 -6.12
C GLU A 895 -29.20 10.78 -6.76
N GLU A 896 -28.36 10.03 -6.07
CA GLU A 896 -27.86 8.73 -6.51
C GLU A 896 -28.96 7.66 -6.50
N LYS A 897 -29.78 7.63 -5.45
CA LYS A 897 -30.99 6.79 -5.37
C LYS A 897 -31.98 7.13 -6.48
N ALA A 898 -32.16 8.42 -6.78
CA ALA A 898 -33.01 8.87 -7.89
C ALA A 898 -32.47 8.42 -9.26
N ALA A 899 -31.16 8.51 -9.47
CA ALA A 899 -30.50 8.04 -10.70
C ALA A 899 -30.69 6.52 -10.89
N ARG A 900 -30.50 5.71 -9.84
CA ARG A 900 -30.80 4.26 -9.89
C ARG A 900 -32.26 3.99 -10.20
N ARG A 901 -33.19 4.70 -9.54
CA ARG A 901 -34.64 4.54 -9.75
C ARG A 901 -35.04 4.82 -11.20
N ALA A 902 -34.44 5.83 -11.83
CA ALA A 902 -34.69 6.15 -13.23
C ALA A 902 -34.28 4.99 -14.16
N ILE A 903 -33.08 4.42 -13.94
CA ILE A 903 -32.57 3.25 -14.71
C ILE A 903 -33.48 2.03 -14.51
N MET A 904 -33.92 1.77 -13.28
CA MET A 904 -34.86 0.67 -12.99
C MET A 904 -36.18 0.85 -13.76
N GLN A 905 -36.72 2.07 -13.82
CA GLN A 905 -37.96 2.38 -14.53
C GLN A 905 -37.79 2.30 -16.06
N GLU A 906 -36.66 2.76 -16.58
CA GLU A 906 -36.36 2.79 -18.00
C GLU A 906 -36.13 1.39 -18.58
N HIS A 907 -35.36 0.55 -17.87
CA HIS A 907 -34.93 -0.76 -18.37
C HIS A 907 -35.65 -1.95 -17.74
N GLY A 908 -36.49 -1.74 -16.72
CA GLY A 908 -37.21 -2.82 -16.03
C GLY A 908 -36.29 -3.77 -15.27
N VAL A 909 -35.16 -3.28 -14.75
CA VAL A 909 -34.13 -4.08 -14.08
C VAL A 909 -34.20 -3.96 -12.54
N THR A 910 -33.55 -4.88 -11.84
CA THR A 910 -33.41 -4.85 -10.37
C THR A 910 -32.55 -3.67 -9.90
N GLU A 911 -32.61 -3.32 -8.61
CA GLU A 911 -31.79 -2.23 -8.07
C GLU A 911 -30.29 -2.53 -8.18
N LEU A 912 -29.87 -3.78 -7.92
CA LEU A 912 -28.49 -4.24 -8.12
C LEU A 912 -28.05 -4.11 -9.59
N ALA A 913 -28.89 -4.52 -10.54
CA ALA A 913 -28.59 -4.39 -11.97
C ALA A 913 -28.47 -2.91 -12.38
N ALA A 914 -29.31 -2.03 -11.83
CA ALA A 914 -29.19 -0.59 -12.04
C ALA A 914 -27.88 -0.03 -11.45
N ALA A 915 -27.45 -0.49 -10.28
CA ALA A 915 -26.17 -0.11 -9.69
C ALA A 915 -24.97 -0.55 -10.57
N LYS A 916 -25.00 -1.76 -11.12
CA LYS A 916 -24.00 -2.24 -12.10
C LYS A 916 -23.98 -1.41 -13.38
N GLN A 917 -25.12 -0.91 -13.83
CA GLN A 917 -25.19 0.00 -14.97
C GLN A 917 -24.58 1.37 -14.65
N ILE A 918 -24.82 1.92 -13.45
CA ILE A 918 -24.13 3.12 -12.97
C ILE A 918 -22.61 2.89 -12.90
N ALA A 919 -22.16 1.73 -12.39
CA ALA A 919 -20.74 1.40 -12.36
C ALA A 919 -20.10 1.44 -13.76
N ARG A 920 -20.79 0.90 -14.77
CA ARG A 920 -20.36 1.01 -16.18
C ARG A 920 -20.32 2.45 -16.68
N GLN A 921 -21.31 3.28 -16.33
CA GLN A 921 -21.31 4.71 -16.67
C GLN A 921 -20.12 5.44 -16.02
N LEU A 922 -19.80 5.11 -14.77
CA LEU A 922 -18.63 5.64 -14.07
C LEU A 922 -17.32 5.20 -14.74
N ASP A 923 -17.20 3.93 -15.15
CA ASP A 923 -16.03 3.46 -15.90
C ASP A 923 -15.83 4.19 -17.22
N VAL A 924 -16.93 4.48 -17.93
CA VAL A 924 -16.90 5.29 -19.16
C VAL A 924 -16.45 6.72 -18.86
N ALA A 925 -17.02 7.35 -17.81
CA ALA A 925 -16.65 8.69 -17.39
C ALA A 925 -15.18 8.79 -16.95
N ARG A 926 -14.66 7.72 -16.33
CA ARG A 926 -13.27 7.54 -15.92
C ARG A 926 -12.35 7.17 -17.09
N GLY A 927 -12.90 6.76 -18.23
CA GLY A 927 -12.11 6.31 -19.39
C GLY A 927 -11.49 4.91 -19.22
N ILE A 928 -11.99 4.13 -18.26
CA ILE A 928 -11.65 2.71 -18.05
C ILE A 928 -12.35 1.83 -19.10
N ALA A 929 -13.60 2.16 -19.43
CA ALA A 929 -14.39 1.47 -20.45
C ALA A 929 -14.65 2.36 -21.66
N LYS A 930 -14.78 1.75 -22.85
CA LYS A 930 -15.26 2.46 -24.04
C LYS A 930 -16.79 2.50 -24.04
N VAL A 931 -17.36 3.58 -24.57
CA VAL A 931 -18.81 3.66 -24.85
C VAL A 931 -19.15 2.53 -25.82
N ALA A 932 -20.13 1.69 -25.48
CA ALA A 932 -20.65 0.71 -26.44
C ALA A 932 -21.27 1.49 -27.62
N ALA A 933 -20.78 1.22 -28.83
CA ALA A 933 -21.19 1.90 -30.06
C ALA A 933 -22.63 1.54 -30.45
#